data_AF-A0A2E5K3B8-F1
#
_entry.id   AF-A0A2E5K3B8-F1
#
_cell.length_a   1.000
_cell.length_b   1.000
_cell.length_c   1.000
_cell.angle_alpha   90.00
_cell.angle_beta   90.00
_cell.angle_gamma   90.00
#
_symmetry.space_group_name_H-M   'P 1'
#
loop_
_entity.id
_entity.type
_entity.pdbx_description
1 polymer ?
#
loop_
_entity_poly.entity_id
_entity_poly.type
_entity_poly.pdbx_seq_one_letter_code
_entity_poly.pdbx_strand_id
1 'polypeptide(L)'
;MKNWLYKIYYSMPWTPSPEVIISEFSHRLQIDSYTVTLDLLIPQNCTISVFLGNDPLTFVDLDNEVPVNTPKKNEEAKLIASSFIPANLDLHLTVNITPGNAKRSITLFSQPISEIKLDKVEQPYLFDLDGILERTAFDSRVVSGWCFAINPLKINKIQARLDDEPLDTEFYIPRTDTHAIYADQPDAKKCGFECELPKNRTDGSLTLECQIKDGAWTEFYQSSLQTIPIISGKPQAKKAAKSVEPARNCYYNVETIFVEQQKQLKTKIVGWIFLQNGPQILEVRIKSRNKILKCRYGMQRGDVFQEFPGQTNAIYSGFEARAPDIPGNPVLEFQYKAEKGKWNTFDQRKPEQIRKTFYADQKISILKSGVYSNIEHAQIGRRFGHQFLIIGWCFRLDDKPVTDVRIRTGKKIFKGKAALERIDVYEDNKNEFENCLKSGFEIPLDDIPRKSKLKFEYRINKGRWKQFAIEDFSRFPVSHYASKSEEKENYQKWLSKYKSILSISDQQAKGRVEALISSPKFSILFPTFNTPKIYLEKAIDSVRNQYYPNWELCIADDASTKSHVWKTIKQASNADDRILVVKREENGHICNASNSALELATGEWCTFLDHDDFLAQDALLKVAEYIEKNPGAKFFYSDEDKMDSEDNRHDPYFKPDWNPELLEGQNFLCHLSVTRTDLVRDVGGFMPGLEGSQDWDLFLKITETLDDEEIIHIPYILYHWRAIKGSTALALEEKGYIKESSLKTLEDHCSRMMSQSDIIPIAHGHWRLKYKAPYPTPKATIIIPTRNQSSILKSCIESIQNATTYVNYDIVVVDNQTDDPETLEFFKEIEEQDVQIIPYPHPFNFSALNNYAANQVEGEILVFLNNDVTVINGDWLEEMVSHAHKPEIGAVGAKLYFPEDCIQHAGIILGINGVAGHCFKYATRGEPGQRNRLNLVQRISSVTAACLVVRKSVFEEVGGFEEENLGVAFNDIDLCLRIREAGYFNIWTPYAQLYHHESLSRGDDNDQHKKVRVNDEIEFMRRRWGEKLHTDPSYNPNLTLEYEDFSLAWPPRLAIDER
;
A
#
# COMPACT_ATOMS: atom_id res chain seq x y z
N MET A 1 35.01 34.24 -20.93
CA MET A 1 35.05 35.09 -19.72
C MET A 1 33.87 36.06 -19.72
N LYS A 2 32.72 35.66 -19.17
CA LYS A 2 31.70 36.58 -18.66
C LYS A 2 31.41 36.16 -17.22
N ASN A 3 32.10 36.81 -16.28
CA ASN A 3 31.89 36.65 -14.84
C ASN A 3 30.50 37.15 -14.47
N TRP A 4 29.63 36.28 -13.96
CA TRP A 4 28.41 36.70 -13.28
C TRP A 4 28.79 37.08 -11.84
N LEU A 5 28.88 38.39 -11.58
CA LEU A 5 29.01 38.95 -10.25
C LEU A 5 27.61 39.12 -9.66
N TYR A 6 27.14 38.15 -8.88
CA TYR A 6 25.99 38.36 -8.00
C TYR A 6 26.50 38.96 -6.69
N LYS A 7 26.40 40.28 -6.52
CA LYS A 7 26.44 40.91 -5.19
C LYS A 7 25.02 40.88 -4.63
N ILE A 8 24.74 39.94 -3.73
CA ILE A 8 23.46 39.89 -3.01
C ILE A 8 23.66 40.58 -1.66
N TYR A 9 23.06 41.75 -1.49
CA TYR A 9 23.00 42.44 -0.21
C TYR A 9 21.80 41.91 0.58
N TYR A 10 22.04 41.16 1.65
CA TYR A 10 20.99 40.81 2.61
C TYR A 10 20.82 41.95 3.62
N SER A 11 19.76 42.74 3.52
CA SER A 11 19.32 43.59 4.62
C SER A 11 18.31 42.82 5.47
N MET A 12 18.74 42.33 6.64
CA MET A 12 17.80 41.74 7.61
C MET A 12 17.25 42.83 8.54
N PRO A 13 15.92 43.02 8.64
CA PRO A 13 15.35 43.95 9.60
C PRO A 13 15.11 43.24 10.93
N TRP A 14 15.94 43.46 11.95
CA TRP A 14 15.61 43.13 13.35
C TRP A 14 16.44 43.98 14.33
N THR A 15 15.82 44.50 15.40
CA THR A 15 16.47 44.92 16.68
C THR A 15 15.41 45.39 17.68
N PRO A 16 15.65 45.40 19.03
CA PRO A 16 16.91 45.68 19.77
C PRO A 16 17.32 44.52 20.73
N SER A 17 18.57 44.17 21.06
CA SER A 17 19.97 44.65 20.98
C SER A 17 20.88 43.49 21.48
N PRO A 18 22.24 43.58 21.55
CA PRO A 18 23.21 44.37 20.79
C PRO A 18 24.27 43.49 20.06
N GLU A 19 24.81 44.06 18.98
CA GLU A 19 26.15 43.79 18.40
C GLU A 19 26.48 42.39 17.85
N VAL A 20 25.87 42.07 16.70
CA VAL A 20 26.66 41.80 15.49
C VAL A 20 25.91 42.43 14.30
N ILE A 21 26.26 43.66 13.92
CA ILE A 21 25.80 44.22 12.64
C ILE A 21 26.68 43.58 11.56
N ILE A 22 26.13 42.59 10.87
CA ILE A 22 26.79 42.02 9.69
C ILE A 22 26.44 42.92 8.51
N SER A 23 27.19 44.00 8.35
CA SER A 23 26.85 45.06 7.39
C SER A 23 27.06 44.64 5.93
N GLU A 24 27.92 43.66 5.65
CA GLU A 24 28.11 43.12 4.30
C GLU A 24 28.50 41.64 4.38
N PHE A 25 27.58 40.74 4.00
CA PHE A 25 27.93 39.37 3.59
C PHE A 25 28.18 39.42 2.07
N SER A 26 29.41 39.72 1.65
CA SER A 26 29.82 39.44 0.27
C SER A 26 30.25 37.99 0.19
N HIS A 27 29.56 37.23 -0.66
CA HIS A 27 30.01 35.90 -1.04
C HIS A 27 30.24 35.88 -2.54
N ARG A 28 31.33 35.23 -2.96
CA ARG A 28 31.60 34.97 -4.36
C ARG A 28 31.53 33.47 -4.55
N LEU A 29 30.47 33.02 -5.21
CA LEU A 29 30.32 31.63 -5.62
C LEU A 29 31.00 31.48 -6.98
N GLN A 30 32.09 30.75 -7.02
CA GLN A 30 32.69 30.33 -8.28
C GLN A 30 32.56 28.80 -8.36
N ILE A 31 31.77 28.36 -9.34
CA ILE A 31 31.60 26.95 -9.66
C ILE A 31 32.51 26.68 -10.86
N ASP A 32 33.60 25.95 -10.61
CA ASP A 32 34.38 25.32 -11.67
C ASP A 32 34.17 23.80 -11.60
N SER A 33 34.64 23.07 -12.62
CA SER A 33 34.10 21.78 -13.06
C SER A 33 33.92 20.69 -11.99
N TYR A 34 34.53 20.78 -10.81
CA TYR A 34 34.31 19.91 -9.65
C TYR A 34 34.43 20.61 -8.29
N THR A 35 34.44 21.94 -8.26
CA THR A 35 34.66 22.71 -7.02
C THR A 35 33.64 23.82 -6.88
N VAL A 36 32.96 23.82 -5.73
CA VAL A 36 32.23 25.00 -5.29
C VAL A 36 33.16 25.82 -4.40
N THR A 37 33.61 26.95 -4.93
CA THR A 37 34.41 27.91 -4.19
C THR A 37 33.50 29.00 -3.63
N LEU A 38 33.50 29.16 -2.30
CA LEU A 38 32.77 30.23 -1.62
C LEU A 38 33.73 31.08 -0.80
N ASP A 39 33.91 32.33 -1.21
CA ASP A 39 34.66 33.32 -0.41
C ASP A 39 33.70 33.95 0.60
N LEU A 40 33.97 33.80 1.90
CA LEU A 40 33.12 34.36 2.96
C LEU A 40 33.89 35.38 3.80
N LEU A 41 33.31 36.57 3.97
CA LEU A 41 33.78 37.56 4.94
C LEU A 41 33.08 37.36 6.28
N ILE A 42 33.82 36.91 7.30
CA ILE A 42 33.24 36.46 8.57
C ILE A 42 33.36 37.56 9.65
N PRO A 43 32.25 38.02 10.25
CA PRO A 43 32.27 38.99 11.34
C PRO A 43 32.94 38.45 12.60
N GLN A 44 33.57 39.33 13.38
CA GLN A 44 34.21 38.94 14.64
C GLN A 44 33.21 38.29 15.60
N ASN A 45 33.59 37.13 16.15
CA ASN A 45 32.88 36.33 17.16
C ASN A 45 31.71 35.43 16.67
N CYS A 46 31.71 35.03 15.40
CA CYS A 46 30.76 34.05 14.87
C CYS A 46 31.43 32.71 14.54
N THR A 47 30.81 31.60 14.93
CA THR A 47 31.18 30.25 14.45
C THR A 47 30.27 29.89 13.27
N ILE A 48 30.87 29.47 12.15
CA ILE A 48 30.14 29.10 10.92
C ILE A 48 30.30 27.61 10.66
N SER A 49 29.20 26.94 10.33
CA SER A 49 29.20 25.58 9.78
C SER A 49 28.37 25.57 8.49
N VAL A 50 28.94 25.02 7.43
CA VAL A 50 28.31 24.99 6.09
C VAL A 50 27.89 23.57 5.77
N PHE A 51 26.70 23.39 5.21
CA PHE A 51 26.16 22.09 4.84
C PHE A 51 25.79 22.08 3.36
N LEU A 52 26.02 20.94 2.71
CA LEU A 52 25.50 20.61 1.38
C LEU A 52 24.46 19.51 1.55
N GLY A 53 23.17 19.85 1.46
CA GLY A 53 22.12 18.94 1.94
C GLY A 53 22.23 18.71 3.45
N ASN A 54 22.40 17.46 3.88
CA ASN A 54 22.61 17.11 5.30
C ASN A 54 24.09 16.94 5.67
N ASP A 55 25.01 17.00 4.71
CA ASP A 55 26.41 16.70 4.93
C ASP A 55 27.21 17.97 5.27
N PRO A 56 27.96 18.00 6.39
CA PRO A 56 28.78 19.15 6.77
C PRO A 56 30.00 19.28 5.85
N LEU A 57 30.28 20.49 5.39
CA LEU A 57 31.44 20.84 4.59
C LEU A 57 32.60 21.34 5.46
N THR A 58 33.83 21.01 5.05
CA THR A 58 35.07 21.38 5.75
C THR A 58 35.68 22.65 5.15
N PHE A 59 36.22 23.56 5.99
CA PHE A 59 36.88 24.77 5.51
C PHE A 59 38.35 24.50 5.19
N VAL A 60 38.92 25.25 4.23
CA VAL A 60 40.35 25.22 3.93
C VAL A 60 40.93 26.62 4.12
N ASP A 61 42.01 26.74 4.89
CA ASP A 61 42.75 28.00 5.07
C ASP A 61 43.47 28.35 3.76
N LEU A 62 43.21 29.54 3.21
CA LEU A 62 43.72 29.97 1.91
C LEU A 62 45.24 30.10 1.86
N ASP A 63 45.87 30.45 2.99
CA ASP A 63 47.31 30.68 3.03
C ASP A 63 48.12 29.39 3.23
N ASN A 64 47.48 28.32 3.73
CA ASN A 64 48.17 27.10 4.16
C ASN A 64 47.60 25.79 3.58
N GLU A 65 46.48 25.83 2.86
CA GLU A 65 45.78 24.67 2.27
C GLU A 65 45.45 23.54 3.27
N VAL A 66 45.36 23.84 4.56
CA VAL A 66 45.04 22.85 5.61
C VAL A 66 43.55 22.89 5.95
N PRO A 67 42.88 21.72 6.10
CA PRO A 67 41.51 21.66 6.61
C PRO A 67 41.43 22.26 8.01
N VAL A 68 40.54 23.22 8.20
CA VAL A 68 40.30 23.86 9.49
C VAL A 68 38.84 23.71 9.88
N ASN A 69 38.58 23.29 11.11
CA ASN A 69 37.21 23.18 11.64
C ASN A 69 36.58 24.55 11.90
N THR A 70 37.39 25.61 12.00
CA THR A 70 36.94 26.99 12.18
C THR A 70 38.00 27.95 11.61
N PRO A 71 37.65 28.85 10.68
CA PRO A 71 38.60 29.83 10.13
C PRO A 71 39.08 30.81 11.21
N LYS A 72 40.35 31.26 11.12
CA LYS A 72 40.95 32.22 12.07
C LYS A 72 40.43 33.65 11.84
N LYS A 73 40.52 34.49 12.87
CA LYS A 73 39.91 35.84 12.89
C LYS A 73 40.46 36.73 11.77
N ASN A 74 39.55 37.38 11.03
CA ASN A 74 39.81 38.37 9.98
C ASN A 74 40.55 37.87 8.72
N GLU A 75 40.47 36.58 8.38
CA GLU A 75 41.01 36.03 7.12
C GLU A 75 39.88 35.69 6.15
N GLU A 76 40.08 35.95 4.86
CA GLU A 76 39.25 35.36 3.80
C GLU A 76 39.40 33.85 3.88
N ALA A 77 38.29 33.14 4.07
CA ALA A 77 38.28 31.68 4.10
C ALA A 77 37.66 31.18 2.79
N LYS A 78 38.40 30.32 2.08
CA LYS A 78 37.89 29.67 0.88
C LYS A 78 37.31 28.32 1.25
N LEU A 79 36.01 28.17 1.04
CA LEU A 79 35.37 26.87 1.12
C LEU A 79 35.62 26.13 -0.19
N ILE A 80 36.23 24.96 -0.09
CA ILE A 80 36.44 24.04 -1.21
C ILE A 80 35.64 22.78 -0.88
N ALA A 81 34.48 22.62 -1.51
CA ALA A 81 33.76 21.36 -1.51
C ALA A 81 34.20 20.55 -2.74
N SER A 82 34.97 19.49 -2.53
CA SER A 82 35.40 18.54 -3.56
C SER A 82 34.65 17.20 -3.43
N SER A 83 33.32 17.26 -3.55
CA SER A 83 32.48 16.07 -3.63
C SER A 83 31.68 16.09 -4.93
N PHE A 84 31.56 14.92 -5.57
CA PHE A 84 30.74 14.76 -6.77
C PHE A 84 29.29 15.02 -6.43
N ILE A 85 28.64 15.98 -7.11
CA ILE A 85 27.25 16.32 -6.85
C ILE A 85 26.40 15.62 -7.91
N PRO A 86 25.59 14.61 -7.56
CA PRO A 86 24.73 13.92 -8.52
C PRO A 86 23.79 14.92 -9.21
N ALA A 87 23.54 14.74 -10.51
CA ALA A 87 22.76 15.66 -11.33
C ALA A 87 21.31 15.89 -10.85
N ASN A 88 20.82 15.07 -9.91
CA ASN A 88 19.45 15.07 -9.41
C ASN A 88 19.32 15.57 -7.96
N LEU A 89 20.37 16.16 -7.37
CA LEU A 89 20.30 16.74 -6.01
C LEU A 89 20.09 18.25 -6.05
N ASP A 90 19.14 18.74 -5.26
CA ASP A 90 18.99 20.17 -4.98
C ASP A 90 20.17 20.67 -4.13
N LEU A 91 20.86 21.70 -4.60
CA LEU A 91 22.06 22.20 -3.96
C LEU A 91 21.66 23.18 -2.84
N HIS A 92 21.44 22.64 -1.65
CA HIS A 92 21.11 23.43 -0.45
C HIS A 92 22.37 23.79 0.32
N LEU A 93 22.77 25.06 0.28
CA LEU A 93 23.91 25.55 1.04
C LEU A 93 23.42 26.30 2.28
N THR A 94 23.53 25.65 3.45
CA THR A 94 23.07 26.23 4.73
C THR A 94 24.24 26.62 5.60
N VAL A 95 24.27 27.88 6.01
CA VAL A 95 25.26 28.45 6.92
C VAL A 95 24.63 28.63 8.30
N ASN A 96 25.13 27.88 9.27
CA ASN A 96 24.76 28.05 10.67
C ASN A 96 25.68 29.09 11.29
N ILE A 97 25.13 30.25 11.67
CA ILE A 97 25.86 31.28 12.41
C ILE A 97 25.49 31.14 13.89
N THR A 98 26.51 31.05 14.73
CA THR A 98 26.32 31.00 16.19
C THR A 98 26.99 32.23 16.82
N PRO A 99 26.24 33.32 17.10
CA PRO A 99 26.71 34.38 17.97
C PRO A 99 26.42 33.96 19.43
N GLY A 100 27.43 33.48 20.15
CA GLY A 100 27.26 32.97 21.51
C GLY A 100 26.51 31.62 21.57
N ASN A 101 25.43 31.51 22.35
CA ASN A 101 24.69 30.25 22.58
C ASN A 101 23.45 30.05 21.67
N ALA A 102 23.16 30.97 20.77
CA ALA A 102 22.00 30.88 19.88
C ALA A 102 22.42 30.41 18.48
N LYS A 103 22.00 29.21 18.08
CA LYS A 103 22.25 28.67 16.74
C LYS A 103 21.17 29.18 15.78
N ARG A 104 21.54 29.87 14.70
CA ARG A 104 20.62 30.25 13.62
C ARG A 104 21.12 29.75 12.27
N SER A 105 20.23 29.08 11.54
CA SER A 105 20.50 28.53 10.21
C SER A 105 20.04 29.52 9.14
N ILE A 106 20.94 29.89 8.24
CA ILE A 106 20.63 30.74 7.09
C ILE A 106 20.95 29.94 5.83
N THR A 107 19.94 29.64 5.03
CA THR A 107 20.14 29.04 3.71
C THR A 107 20.58 30.14 2.75
N LEU A 108 21.83 30.07 2.28
CA LEU A 108 22.41 31.07 1.39
C LEU A 108 22.00 30.84 -0.07
N PHE A 109 21.78 29.57 -0.45
CA PHE A 109 21.43 29.16 -1.81
C PHE A 109 20.57 27.90 -1.76
N SER A 110 19.52 27.87 -2.58
CA SER A 110 18.61 26.73 -2.73
C SER A 110 18.03 26.77 -4.14
N GLN A 111 18.67 26.09 -5.08
CA GLN A 111 18.10 25.82 -6.40
C GLN A 111 18.38 24.38 -6.83
N PRO A 112 17.50 23.80 -7.66
CA PRO A 112 17.82 22.61 -8.43
C PRO A 112 19.02 22.88 -9.32
N ILE A 113 20.00 21.97 -9.33
CA ILE A 113 21.19 22.06 -10.23
C ILE A 113 20.76 22.22 -11.69
N SER A 114 19.58 21.71 -12.05
CA SER A 114 18.98 21.84 -13.39
C SER A 114 18.70 23.29 -13.83
N GLU A 115 18.60 24.25 -12.91
CA GLU A 115 18.34 25.67 -13.22
C GLU A 115 19.60 26.54 -13.22
N ILE A 116 20.71 26.07 -12.65
CA ILE A 116 21.99 26.76 -12.73
C ILE A 116 22.50 26.57 -14.16
N LYS A 117 22.50 27.65 -14.96
CA LYS A 117 23.25 27.70 -16.21
C LYS A 117 24.74 27.68 -15.88
N LEU A 118 25.26 26.50 -15.58
CA LEU A 118 26.66 26.20 -15.72
C LEU A 118 27.01 26.59 -17.16
N ASP A 119 27.95 27.51 -17.33
CA ASP A 119 28.52 27.81 -18.64
C ASP A 119 28.84 26.44 -19.23
N LYS A 120 28.06 26.04 -20.26
CA LYS A 120 28.14 24.74 -20.90
C LYS A 120 29.57 24.54 -21.39
N VAL A 121 30.41 23.99 -20.54
CA VAL A 121 31.35 22.99 -20.94
C VAL A 121 30.47 21.76 -20.99
N GLU A 122 29.97 21.44 -22.19
CA GLU A 122 29.37 20.14 -22.43
C GLU A 122 30.42 19.12 -22.03
N GLN A 123 30.34 18.63 -20.79
CA GLN A 123 31.13 17.49 -20.40
C GLN A 123 30.58 16.36 -21.27
N PRO A 124 31.42 15.80 -22.16
CA PRO A 124 30.94 14.85 -23.15
C PRO A 124 30.60 13.49 -22.51
N TYR A 125 30.51 13.38 -21.18
CA TYR A 125 30.30 12.15 -20.43
C TYR A 125 29.49 12.34 -19.14
N LEU A 126 28.77 11.28 -18.77
CA LEU A 126 28.04 11.09 -17.51
C LEU A 126 28.73 10.00 -16.69
N PHE A 127 28.79 10.18 -15.38
CA PHE A 127 29.39 9.19 -14.48
C PHE A 127 28.81 9.27 -13.07
N ASP A 128 29.08 8.23 -12.27
CA ASP A 128 28.84 8.20 -10.82
C ASP A 128 29.81 7.23 -10.14
N LEU A 129 30.08 7.43 -8.85
CA LEU A 129 30.94 6.57 -8.03
C LEU A 129 30.10 5.81 -7.02
N ASP A 130 30.19 4.49 -7.04
CA ASP A 130 29.49 3.68 -6.06
C ASP A 130 30.15 3.84 -4.67
N GLY A 131 31.49 3.91 -4.59
CA GLY A 131 32.27 4.15 -3.36
C GLY A 131 33.50 3.24 -3.20
N ILE A 132 34.12 3.22 -2.01
CA ILE A 132 35.24 2.30 -1.69
C ILE A 132 34.67 1.00 -1.10
N LEU A 133 34.83 -0.10 -1.82
CA LEU A 133 34.45 -1.44 -1.40
C LEU A 133 35.61 -2.15 -0.68
N GLU A 134 35.40 -2.52 0.58
CA GLU A 134 36.37 -3.29 1.36
C GLU A 134 36.10 -4.79 1.26
N ARG A 135 36.93 -5.49 0.48
CA ARG A 135 36.78 -6.92 0.24
C ARG A 135 37.50 -7.69 1.35
N THR A 136 36.85 -7.82 2.51
CA THR A 136 37.35 -8.53 3.70
C THR A 136 37.86 -9.95 3.45
N ALA A 137 37.35 -10.65 2.42
CA ALA A 137 37.81 -11.99 2.06
C ALA A 137 39.15 -12.02 1.28
N PHE A 138 39.55 -10.91 0.66
CA PHE A 138 40.76 -10.79 -0.16
C PHE A 138 41.75 -9.75 0.37
N ASP A 139 41.37 -9.06 1.45
CA ASP A 139 42.17 -8.02 2.09
C ASP A 139 42.57 -6.92 1.09
N SER A 140 41.63 -6.50 0.23
CA SER A 140 41.85 -5.45 -0.77
C SER A 140 40.72 -4.41 -0.75
N ARG A 141 41.05 -3.18 -1.17
CA ARG A 141 40.14 -2.03 -1.26
C ARG A 141 40.03 -1.62 -2.71
N VAL A 142 38.81 -1.48 -3.23
CA VAL A 142 38.56 -1.14 -4.64
C VAL A 142 37.58 0.01 -4.69
N VAL A 143 37.85 1.02 -5.50
CA VAL A 143 36.89 2.07 -5.84
C VAL A 143 36.13 1.63 -7.09
N SER A 144 34.80 1.64 -7.04
CA SER A 144 33.96 1.30 -8.21
C SER A 144 33.02 2.44 -8.59
N GLY A 145 32.64 2.47 -9.86
CA GLY A 145 31.68 3.43 -10.39
C GLY A 145 31.31 3.11 -11.83
N TRP A 146 30.69 4.06 -12.52
CA TRP A 146 30.40 3.97 -13.95
C TRP A 146 30.60 5.32 -14.65
N CYS A 147 31.00 5.30 -15.93
CA CYS A 147 31.21 6.50 -16.75
C CYS A 147 31.04 6.17 -18.24
N PHE A 148 30.28 6.96 -18.99
CA PHE A 148 30.13 6.85 -20.45
C PHE A 148 29.94 8.21 -21.12
N ALA A 149 30.26 8.31 -22.41
CA ALA A 149 30.10 9.54 -23.18
C ALA A 149 28.69 9.71 -23.76
N ILE A 150 28.20 10.94 -23.84
CA ILE A 150 26.89 11.26 -24.43
C ILE A 150 27.00 11.20 -25.96
N ASN A 151 26.08 10.48 -26.61
CA ASN A 151 26.05 10.21 -28.04
C ASN A 151 26.25 11.50 -28.88
N PRO A 152 27.16 11.52 -29.89
CA PRO A 152 27.83 10.39 -30.54
C PRO A 152 29.23 10.07 -30.04
N LEU A 153 29.62 10.58 -28.88
CA LEU A 153 30.95 10.34 -28.34
C LEU A 153 31.00 9.02 -27.56
N LYS A 154 32.18 8.40 -27.52
CA LYS A 154 32.40 7.12 -26.84
C LYS A 154 33.67 7.17 -26.00
N ILE A 155 33.58 6.73 -24.74
CA ILE A 155 34.76 6.51 -23.91
C ILE A 155 35.37 5.17 -24.28
N ASN A 156 36.64 5.20 -24.65
CA ASN A 156 37.40 4.01 -25.05
C ASN A 156 38.21 3.43 -23.88
N LYS A 157 38.64 4.27 -22.93
CA LYS A 157 39.43 3.87 -21.76
C LYS A 157 39.16 4.77 -20.56
N ILE A 158 39.36 4.21 -19.37
CA ILE A 158 39.42 4.90 -18.10
C ILE A 158 40.70 4.47 -17.36
N GLN A 159 41.34 5.40 -16.68
CA GLN A 159 42.45 5.14 -15.77
C GLN A 159 42.26 5.91 -14.45
N ALA A 160 42.93 5.43 -13.41
CA ALA A 160 42.95 6.07 -12.10
C ALA A 160 44.40 6.33 -11.65
N ARG A 161 44.63 7.40 -10.90
CA ARG A 161 45.90 7.74 -10.26
C ARG A 161 45.67 8.16 -8.81
N LEU A 162 46.59 7.84 -7.90
CA LEU A 162 46.58 8.27 -6.50
C LEU A 162 47.86 9.06 -6.20
N ASP A 163 47.74 10.35 -5.89
CA ASP A 163 48.88 11.27 -5.71
C ASP A 163 49.90 11.17 -6.87
N ASP A 164 49.37 11.20 -8.10
CA ASP A 164 50.08 11.03 -9.38
C ASP A 164 50.61 9.62 -9.72
N GLU A 165 50.50 8.64 -8.83
CA GLU A 165 50.88 7.24 -9.11
C GLU A 165 49.72 6.45 -9.75
N PRO A 166 49.91 5.75 -10.89
CA PRO A 166 48.84 5.04 -11.57
C PRO A 166 48.35 3.81 -10.80
N LEU A 167 47.03 3.61 -10.82
CA LEU A 167 46.34 2.47 -10.21
C LEU A 167 45.84 1.48 -11.26
N ASP A 168 45.79 0.20 -10.89
CA ASP A 168 45.23 -0.83 -11.76
C ASP A 168 43.71 -0.64 -11.88
N THR A 169 43.22 -0.43 -13.11
CA THR A 169 41.85 0.03 -13.39
C THR A 169 41.21 -0.83 -14.50
N GLU A 170 40.09 -1.47 -14.18
CA GLU A 170 39.28 -2.25 -15.13
C GLU A 170 38.07 -1.41 -15.57
N PHE A 171 37.81 -1.33 -16.88
CA PHE A 171 36.66 -0.61 -17.47
C PHE A 171 35.84 -1.55 -18.40
N TYR A 172 34.63 -1.15 -18.78
CA TYR A 172 33.61 -1.95 -19.50
C TYR A 172 32.91 -3.02 -18.65
N ILE A 173 32.85 -2.81 -17.34
CA ILE A 173 32.06 -3.66 -16.46
C ILE A 173 30.57 -3.46 -16.80
N PRO A 174 29.80 -4.54 -17.08
CA PRO A 174 28.38 -4.40 -17.42
C PRO A 174 27.57 -3.79 -16.28
N ARG A 175 26.71 -2.82 -16.60
CA ARG A 175 25.80 -2.17 -15.66
C ARG A 175 24.38 -2.23 -16.21
N THR A 176 23.61 -3.19 -15.71
CA THR A 176 22.21 -3.40 -16.15
C THR A 176 21.27 -2.38 -15.52
N ASP A 177 21.59 -1.96 -14.29
CA ASP A 177 21.01 -0.83 -13.58
C ASP A 177 21.19 0.48 -14.35
N THR A 178 22.43 0.81 -14.75
CA THR A 178 22.70 2.04 -15.53
C THR A 178 22.05 2.00 -16.90
N HIS A 179 22.01 0.85 -17.58
CA HIS A 179 21.35 0.71 -18.88
C HIS A 179 19.82 0.76 -18.80
N ALA A 180 19.21 0.29 -17.71
CA ALA A 180 17.76 0.41 -17.53
C ALA A 180 17.33 1.88 -17.41
N ILE A 181 18.17 2.71 -16.80
CA ILE A 181 17.93 4.15 -16.63
C ILE A 181 18.26 4.92 -17.92
N TYR A 182 19.38 4.61 -18.57
CA TYR A 182 19.85 5.27 -19.81
C TYR A 182 19.77 4.31 -21.01
N ALA A 183 18.58 3.78 -21.27
CA ALA A 183 18.36 2.75 -22.30
C ALA A 183 18.63 3.26 -23.73
N ASP A 184 18.53 4.56 -23.94
CA ASP A 184 18.79 5.28 -25.18
C ASP A 184 20.29 5.52 -25.46
N GLN A 185 21.16 5.30 -24.46
CA GLN A 185 22.62 5.46 -24.58
C GLN A 185 23.27 4.08 -24.74
N PRO A 186 23.74 3.70 -25.95
CA PRO A 186 24.22 2.34 -26.21
C PRO A 186 25.41 1.92 -25.35
N ASP A 187 26.26 2.87 -24.98
CA ASP A 187 27.46 2.62 -24.17
C ASP A 187 27.17 2.50 -22.66
N ALA A 188 25.97 2.87 -22.20
CA ALA A 188 25.54 2.72 -20.79
C ALA A 188 25.42 1.25 -20.36
N LYS A 189 25.36 0.29 -21.30
CA LYS A 189 25.34 -1.15 -20.99
C LYS A 189 26.66 -1.68 -20.44
N LYS A 190 27.78 -1.02 -20.76
CA LYS A 190 29.13 -1.41 -20.34
C LYS A 190 29.94 -0.18 -19.94
N CYS A 191 29.44 0.56 -18.98
CA CYS A 191 30.07 1.79 -18.52
C CYS A 191 30.74 1.67 -17.14
N GLY A 192 30.70 0.52 -16.48
CA GLY A 192 31.28 0.35 -15.14
C GLY A 192 32.81 0.30 -15.16
N PHE A 193 33.44 0.79 -14.08
CA PHE A 193 34.86 0.63 -13.78
C PHE A 193 35.12 0.25 -12.32
N GLU A 194 36.28 -0.36 -12.08
CA GLU A 194 36.84 -0.66 -10.76
C GLU A 194 38.34 -0.33 -10.76
N CYS A 195 38.86 0.36 -9.73
CA CYS A 195 40.29 0.57 -9.54
C CYS A 195 40.77 0.13 -8.14
N GLU A 196 41.90 -0.58 -8.10
CA GLU A 196 42.42 -1.17 -6.85
C GLU A 196 43.30 -0.18 -6.08
N LEU A 197 43.00 0.03 -4.81
CA LEU A 197 43.76 0.91 -3.92
C LEU A 197 44.84 0.13 -3.18
N PRO A 198 46.01 0.76 -2.88
CA PRO A 198 47.02 0.14 -2.04
C PRO A 198 46.44 -0.19 -0.65
N LYS A 199 46.63 -1.43 -0.20
CA LYS A 199 45.96 -2.02 0.98
C LYS A 199 45.97 -1.16 2.26
N ASN A 200 47.02 -0.36 2.47
CA ASN A 200 47.21 0.43 3.69
C ASN A 200 47.09 1.95 3.47
N ARG A 201 46.83 2.40 2.23
CA ARG A 201 46.62 3.83 1.97
C ARG A 201 45.17 4.19 2.24
N THR A 202 44.99 5.07 3.20
CA THR A 202 43.67 5.59 3.62
C THR A 202 43.54 7.09 3.35
N ASP A 203 44.59 7.69 2.78
CA ASP A 203 44.77 9.09 2.43
C ASP A 203 45.46 9.22 1.06
N GLY A 204 45.32 10.41 0.45
CA GLY A 204 45.81 10.72 -0.90
C GLY A 204 44.71 11.18 -1.85
N SER A 205 45.07 11.89 -2.90
CA SER A 205 44.15 12.42 -3.93
C SER A 205 43.98 11.42 -5.07
N LEU A 206 42.78 10.86 -5.20
CA LEU A 206 42.39 9.97 -6.29
C LEU A 206 41.91 10.80 -7.48
N THR A 207 42.55 10.61 -8.63
CA THR A 207 42.19 11.21 -9.92
C THR A 207 41.73 10.13 -10.90
N LEU A 208 40.58 10.31 -11.55
CA LEU A 208 40.06 9.45 -12.62
C LEU A 208 40.03 10.21 -13.95
N GLU A 209 40.55 9.57 -14.99
CA GLU A 209 40.69 10.15 -16.33
C GLU A 209 40.08 9.21 -17.37
N CYS A 210 39.47 9.78 -18.40
CA CYS A 210 38.89 9.03 -19.51
C CYS A 210 39.49 9.49 -20.85
N GLN A 211 39.33 8.65 -21.88
CA GLN A 211 39.80 8.93 -23.22
C GLN A 211 38.67 8.73 -24.23
N ILE A 212 38.24 9.82 -24.87
CA ILE A 212 37.13 9.85 -25.86
C ILE A 212 37.66 9.83 -27.29
N LYS A 213 38.84 10.40 -27.52
CA LYS A 213 39.58 10.38 -28.79
C LYS A 213 41.01 9.93 -28.51
N ASP A 214 41.60 9.18 -29.44
CA ASP A 214 42.91 8.56 -29.25
C ASP A 214 44.00 9.59 -28.90
N GLY A 215 44.66 9.39 -27.75
CA GLY A 215 45.89 10.07 -27.36
C GLY A 215 45.80 11.04 -26.17
N ALA A 216 44.65 11.68 -25.91
CA ALA A 216 44.51 12.65 -24.82
C ALA A 216 43.69 12.06 -23.65
N TRP A 217 44.22 12.15 -22.43
CA TRP A 217 43.48 11.84 -21.20
C TRP A 217 42.78 13.10 -20.71
N THR A 218 41.53 12.94 -20.29
CA THR A 218 40.72 14.03 -19.74
C THR A 218 40.22 13.60 -18.36
N GLU A 219 40.59 14.38 -17.35
CA GLU A 219 40.13 14.17 -15.99
C GLU A 219 38.61 14.37 -15.91
N PHE A 220 37.94 13.38 -15.33
CA PHE A 220 36.51 13.49 -15.03
C PHE A 220 36.21 13.46 -13.54
N TYR A 221 37.13 13.04 -12.67
CA TYR A 221 36.88 13.08 -11.23
C TYR A 221 38.19 13.22 -10.46
N GLN A 222 38.20 14.07 -9.42
CA GLN A 222 39.30 14.12 -8.47
C GLN A 222 38.77 14.38 -7.05
N SER A 223 39.17 13.55 -6.08
CA SER A 223 38.82 13.75 -4.67
C SER A 223 39.79 13.02 -3.73
N SER A 224 39.80 13.39 -2.46
CA SER A 224 40.59 12.69 -1.44
C SER A 224 40.01 11.31 -1.16
N LEU A 225 40.85 10.28 -0.93
CA LEU A 225 40.36 8.96 -0.54
C LEU A 225 39.55 8.97 0.77
N GLN A 226 39.75 9.97 1.63
CA GLN A 226 39.03 10.08 2.90
C GLN A 226 37.60 10.59 2.74
N THR A 227 37.27 11.24 1.63
CA THR A 227 35.93 11.79 1.37
C THR A 227 35.03 10.81 0.61
N ILE A 228 35.59 9.74 0.04
CA ILE A 228 34.82 8.71 -0.67
C ILE A 228 34.25 7.70 0.36
N PRO A 229 32.92 7.49 0.41
CA PRO A 229 32.29 6.64 1.41
C PRO A 229 32.75 5.18 1.30
N ILE A 230 33.03 4.57 2.46
CA ILE A 230 33.41 3.15 2.55
C ILE A 230 32.14 2.29 2.66
N ILE A 231 31.93 1.43 1.66
CA ILE A 231 30.81 0.49 1.64
C ILE A 231 31.29 -0.84 2.23
N SER A 232 30.82 -1.16 3.44
CA SER A 232 31.03 -2.49 4.05
C SER A 232 29.99 -3.49 3.54
N GLY A 233 30.16 -3.92 2.29
CA GLY A 233 29.33 -4.93 1.63
C GLY A 233 30.17 -6.12 1.17
N LYS A 234 29.71 -7.35 1.46
CA LYS A 234 30.37 -8.60 1.02
C LYS A 234 30.60 -8.58 -0.51
N PRO A 235 31.76 -9.06 -1.03
CA PRO A 235 32.07 -8.99 -2.45
C PRO A 235 31.14 -9.90 -3.27
N GLN A 236 30.54 -9.37 -4.35
CA GLN A 236 30.10 -10.22 -5.46
C GLN A 236 31.36 -10.78 -6.14
N ALA A 237 31.70 -12.02 -5.83
CA ALA A 237 32.79 -12.70 -6.51
C ALA A 237 32.42 -12.97 -7.98
N LYS A 238 32.96 -12.15 -8.89
CA LYS A 238 33.39 -12.62 -10.22
C LYS A 238 34.14 -13.94 -10.03
N LYS A 239 33.68 -15.04 -10.64
CA LYS A 239 34.57 -16.15 -10.99
C LYS A 239 34.40 -16.51 -12.45
N ALA A 240 35.33 -15.92 -13.20
CA ALA A 240 35.78 -16.30 -14.53
C ALA A 240 35.76 -17.82 -14.74
N ALA A 241 35.10 -18.21 -15.83
CA ALA A 241 35.46 -19.40 -16.57
C ALA A 241 36.92 -19.25 -17.04
N LYS A 242 37.79 -20.22 -16.70
CA LYS A 242 39.08 -20.40 -17.37
C LYS A 242 39.07 -21.70 -18.17
N SER A 243 38.95 -21.51 -19.48
CA SER A 243 39.61 -22.21 -20.59
C SER A 243 39.78 -23.73 -20.55
N VAL A 244 38.96 -24.41 -21.38
CA VAL A 244 39.47 -25.31 -22.42
C VAL A 244 38.70 -24.93 -23.69
N GLU A 245 39.38 -24.42 -24.73
CA GLU A 245 38.73 -24.12 -26.03
C GLU A 245 38.00 -25.37 -26.55
N PRO A 246 36.72 -25.26 -26.96
CA PRO A 246 36.46 -24.94 -28.38
C PRO A 246 35.09 -24.28 -28.71
N ALA A 247 35.05 -23.72 -29.93
CA ALA A 247 33.89 -23.19 -30.68
C ALA A 247 33.17 -21.99 -30.04
N ARG A 248 33.53 -20.78 -30.52
CA ARG A 248 33.11 -19.44 -30.05
C ARG A 248 31.59 -19.15 -29.94
N ASN A 249 30.70 -20.08 -30.22
CA ASN A 249 29.25 -19.89 -30.12
C ASN A 249 28.54 -20.99 -29.32
N CYS A 250 29.23 -21.76 -28.47
CA CYS A 250 28.62 -22.85 -27.71
C CYS A 250 28.24 -22.44 -26.28
N TYR A 251 26.95 -22.33 -26.00
CA TYR A 251 26.40 -21.99 -24.67
C TYR A 251 25.93 -23.26 -23.99
N TYR A 252 26.32 -23.45 -22.74
CA TYR A 252 25.92 -24.64 -21.99
C TYR A 252 26.02 -24.42 -20.48
N ASN A 253 25.29 -25.24 -19.72
CA ASN A 253 25.55 -25.47 -18.31
C ASN A 253 25.50 -26.97 -18.01
N VAL A 254 26.38 -27.43 -17.12
CA VAL A 254 26.40 -28.83 -16.65
C VAL A 254 26.02 -28.86 -15.19
N GLU A 255 24.88 -29.48 -14.90
CA GLU A 255 24.22 -29.56 -13.61
C GLU A 255 24.28 -31.02 -13.10
N THR A 256 24.09 -31.24 -11.80
CA THR A 256 24.03 -32.61 -11.26
C THR A 256 22.92 -32.76 -10.26
N ILE A 257 22.14 -33.83 -10.43
CA ILE A 257 21.06 -34.22 -9.55
C ILE A 257 21.37 -35.61 -8.98
N PHE A 258 21.34 -35.73 -7.64
CA PHE A 258 21.47 -37.01 -6.96
C PHE A 258 20.08 -37.64 -6.84
N VAL A 259 19.89 -38.81 -7.45
CA VAL A 259 18.63 -39.54 -7.35
C VAL A 259 18.86 -40.78 -6.48
N GLU A 260 18.22 -40.81 -5.32
CA GLU A 260 18.26 -41.95 -4.42
C GLU A 260 17.22 -42.99 -4.87
N GLN A 261 17.66 -44.16 -5.33
CA GLN A 261 16.76 -45.29 -5.61
C GLN A 261 17.34 -46.58 -5.04
N GLN A 262 16.51 -47.30 -4.28
CA GLN A 262 16.73 -48.69 -3.83
C GLN A 262 18.15 -49.00 -3.33
N LYS A 263 18.59 -48.28 -2.28
CA LYS A 263 19.85 -48.51 -1.53
C LYS A 263 21.17 -48.36 -2.32
N GLN A 264 21.17 -47.82 -3.54
CA GLN A 264 22.39 -47.34 -4.21
C GLN A 264 22.18 -45.97 -4.86
N LEU A 265 23.07 -45.02 -4.56
CA LEU A 265 23.07 -43.68 -5.16
C LEU A 265 23.49 -43.77 -6.63
N LYS A 266 22.58 -43.49 -7.57
CA LYS A 266 22.92 -43.27 -8.98
C LYS A 266 22.95 -41.77 -9.27
N THR A 267 24.05 -41.30 -9.85
CA THR A 267 24.20 -39.89 -10.19
C THR A 267 23.55 -39.64 -11.55
N LYS A 268 22.62 -38.68 -11.61
CA LYS A 268 22.03 -38.19 -12.85
C LYS A 268 22.68 -36.86 -13.18
N ILE A 269 23.41 -36.80 -14.29
CA ILE A 269 24.01 -35.57 -14.78
C ILE A 269 23.02 -34.98 -15.78
N VAL A 270 22.61 -33.75 -15.55
CA VAL A 270 21.70 -33.02 -16.44
C VAL A 270 22.36 -31.70 -16.82
N GLY A 271 21.84 -31.03 -17.81
CA GLY A 271 22.38 -29.75 -18.22
C GLY A 271 21.71 -29.30 -19.49
N TRP A 272 22.24 -28.25 -20.07
CA TRP A 272 21.77 -27.76 -21.36
C TRP A 272 22.93 -27.30 -22.21
N ILE A 273 22.77 -27.39 -23.52
CA ILE A 273 23.73 -26.92 -24.51
C ILE A 273 23.02 -26.56 -25.82
N PHE A 274 23.37 -25.40 -26.38
CA PHE A 274 23.02 -25.02 -27.73
C PHE A 274 24.13 -24.17 -28.37
N LEU A 275 24.09 -24.05 -29.70
CA LEU A 275 25.00 -23.18 -30.44
C LEU A 275 24.27 -21.91 -30.85
N GLN A 276 24.78 -20.75 -30.45
CA GLN A 276 24.26 -19.45 -30.86
C GLN A 276 24.51 -19.25 -32.36
N ASN A 277 23.44 -19.11 -33.15
CA ASN A 277 23.49 -19.00 -34.60
C ASN A 277 24.31 -20.13 -35.29
N GLY A 278 24.41 -21.31 -34.66
CA GLY A 278 25.21 -22.45 -35.14
C GLY A 278 24.35 -23.62 -35.64
N PRO A 279 24.96 -24.64 -36.27
CA PRO A 279 24.23 -25.81 -36.77
C PRO A 279 23.55 -26.56 -35.62
N GLN A 280 22.44 -27.23 -35.92
CA GLN A 280 21.70 -28.00 -34.91
C GLN A 280 22.58 -29.11 -34.33
N ILE A 281 22.64 -29.15 -32.99
CA ILE A 281 23.25 -30.28 -32.29
C ILE A 281 22.29 -31.46 -32.41
N LEU A 282 22.81 -32.61 -32.81
CA LEU A 282 22.02 -33.83 -32.95
C LEU A 282 22.18 -34.75 -31.76
N GLU A 283 23.40 -34.81 -31.19
CA GLU A 283 23.72 -35.71 -30.11
C GLU A 283 24.66 -35.08 -29.10
N VAL A 284 24.48 -35.46 -27.83
CA VAL A 284 25.38 -35.15 -26.71
C VAL A 284 25.80 -36.46 -26.05
N ARG A 285 27.04 -36.53 -25.59
CA ARG A 285 27.57 -37.68 -24.83
C ARG A 285 28.57 -37.24 -23.78
N ILE A 286 28.80 -38.11 -22.80
CA ILE A 286 29.86 -37.92 -21.80
C ILE A 286 30.87 -39.04 -21.97
N LYS A 287 32.15 -38.71 -22.14
CA LYS A 287 33.24 -39.67 -22.25
C LYS A 287 34.09 -39.62 -20.98
N SER A 288 34.45 -40.79 -20.48
CA SER A 288 35.37 -40.91 -19.34
C SER A 288 36.37 -42.03 -19.63
N ARG A 289 37.64 -41.66 -19.86
CA ARG A 289 38.68 -42.56 -20.40
C ARG A 289 38.17 -43.32 -21.63
N ASN A 290 38.07 -44.66 -21.54
CA ASN A 290 37.62 -45.54 -22.62
C ASN A 290 36.12 -45.85 -22.60
N LYS A 291 35.34 -45.29 -21.64
CA LYS A 291 33.89 -45.50 -21.56
C LYS A 291 33.13 -44.28 -22.09
N ILE A 292 32.03 -44.54 -22.80
CA ILE A 292 31.11 -43.51 -23.31
C ILE A 292 29.75 -43.72 -22.64
N LEU A 293 29.27 -42.70 -21.96
CA LEU A 293 27.91 -42.57 -21.45
C LEU A 293 27.08 -41.84 -22.51
N LYS A 294 26.04 -42.49 -23.03
CA LYS A 294 25.10 -41.85 -23.95
C LYS A 294 24.19 -40.89 -23.18
N CYS A 295 24.00 -39.68 -23.67
CA CYS A 295 23.00 -38.76 -23.15
C CYS A 295 21.71 -38.86 -23.97
N ARG A 296 20.59 -38.58 -23.33
CA ARG A 296 19.37 -38.15 -24.02
C ARG A 296 19.45 -36.64 -24.16
N TYR A 297 19.35 -36.11 -25.38
CA TYR A 297 19.43 -34.68 -25.71
C TYR A 297 18.17 -34.23 -26.46
N GLY A 298 17.89 -32.93 -26.46
CA GLY A 298 16.68 -32.36 -27.09
C GLY A 298 15.54 -32.10 -26.11
N MET A 299 15.83 -32.08 -24.80
CA MET A 299 14.81 -31.85 -23.77
C MET A 299 14.48 -30.36 -23.65
N GLN A 300 13.22 -30.04 -23.32
CA GLN A 300 12.76 -28.66 -23.28
C GLN A 300 13.29 -27.91 -22.04
N ARG A 301 13.74 -26.66 -22.20
CA ARG A 301 14.29 -25.76 -21.18
C ARG A 301 13.78 -24.33 -21.41
N GLY A 302 12.61 -24.01 -20.83
CA GLY A 302 11.96 -22.71 -20.97
C GLY A 302 12.70 -21.58 -20.24
N ASP A 303 13.30 -21.90 -19.10
CA ASP A 303 14.19 -21.04 -18.32
C ASP A 303 15.38 -20.54 -19.16
N VAL A 304 16.02 -21.45 -19.91
CA VAL A 304 17.14 -21.10 -20.80
C VAL A 304 16.67 -20.25 -21.97
N PHE A 305 15.44 -20.45 -22.48
CA PHE A 305 14.90 -19.59 -23.54
C PHE A 305 14.56 -18.17 -23.05
N GLN A 306 14.09 -18.03 -21.81
CA GLN A 306 13.85 -16.72 -21.18
C GLN A 306 15.15 -15.95 -20.91
N GLU A 307 16.23 -16.66 -20.57
CA GLU A 307 17.57 -16.06 -20.37
C GLU A 307 18.24 -15.68 -21.70
N PHE A 308 17.91 -16.39 -22.79
CA PHE A 308 18.39 -16.11 -24.15
C PHE A 308 17.25 -15.84 -25.14
N PRO A 309 16.44 -14.78 -24.93
CA PRO A 309 15.28 -14.48 -25.77
C PRO A 309 15.78 -14.06 -27.17
N GLY A 310 15.48 -14.89 -28.16
CA GLY A 310 15.94 -14.71 -29.56
C GLY A 310 16.75 -15.89 -30.13
N GLN A 311 17.11 -16.90 -29.33
CA GLN A 311 17.74 -18.14 -29.81
C GLN A 311 16.74 -19.30 -29.75
N THR A 312 16.08 -19.60 -30.87
CA THR A 312 14.99 -20.59 -30.93
C THR A 312 15.42 -22.01 -30.58
N ASN A 313 16.70 -22.35 -30.75
CA ASN A 313 17.25 -23.66 -30.37
C ASN A 313 17.57 -23.78 -28.87
N ALA A 314 17.56 -22.69 -28.10
CA ALA A 314 17.75 -22.71 -26.65
C ALA A 314 16.62 -23.47 -25.93
N ILE A 315 15.41 -23.45 -26.49
CA ILE A 315 14.24 -24.10 -25.87
C ILE A 315 14.35 -25.62 -25.83
N TYR A 316 15.10 -26.29 -26.73
CA TYR A 316 15.30 -27.75 -26.74
C TYR A 316 16.74 -28.14 -26.40
N SER A 317 17.44 -27.31 -25.64
CA SER A 317 18.86 -27.44 -25.36
C SER A 317 19.20 -28.47 -24.26
N GLY A 318 18.22 -29.06 -23.57
CA GLY A 318 18.46 -29.92 -22.42
C GLY A 318 19.08 -31.28 -22.77
N PHE A 319 20.04 -31.76 -21.96
CA PHE A 319 20.52 -33.14 -21.97
C PHE A 319 20.49 -33.80 -20.58
N GLU A 320 20.40 -35.13 -20.56
CA GLU A 320 20.57 -35.96 -19.37
C GLU A 320 21.38 -37.23 -19.63
N ALA A 321 22.17 -37.67 -18.65
CA ALA A 321 22.82 -38.98 -18.63
C ALA A 321 22.78 -39.62 -17.24
N ARG A 322 22.61 -40.95 -17.20
CA ARG A 322 22.67 -41.74 -15.98
C ARG A 322 24.01 -42.47 -15.91
N ALA A 323 24.76 -42.24 -14.84
CA ALA A 323 26.03 -42.92 -14.62
C ALA A 323 25.90 -43.91 -13.45
N PRO A 324 26.12 -45.23 -13.68
CA PRO A 324 26.34 -46.16 -12.57
C PRO A 324 27.72 -45.86 -11.96
N ASP A 325 27.74 -45.63 -10.65
CA ASP A 325 28.89 -45.34 -9.77
C ASP A 325 30.19 -45.01 -10.52
N ILE A 326 30.52 -43.71 -10.63
CA ILE A 326 31.75 -43.24 -11.30
C ILE A 326 32.90 -43.41 -10.29
N PRO A 327 33.72 -44.48 -10.33
CA PRO A 327 34.69 -44.73 -9.29
C PRO A 327 35.99 -44.01 -9.65
N GLY A 328 36.54 -43.24 -8.72
CA GLY A 328 37.95 -42.87 -8.71
C GLY A 328 38.45 -42.02 -9.89
N ASN A 329 38.03 -40.75 -9.91
CA ASN A 329 38.81 -39.62 -10.43
C ASN A 329 39.32 -39.64 -11.92
N PRO A 330 38.55 -40.06 -12.94
CA PRO A 330 38.78 -39.57 -14.30
C PRO A 330 37.95 -38.30 -14.59
N VAL A 331 38.55 -37.34 -15.29
CA VAL A 331 37.85 -36.17 -15.86
C VAL A 331 36.74 -36.65 -16.79
N LEU A 332 35.54 -36.09 -16.66
CA LEU A 332 34.41 -36.32 -17.55
C LEU A 332 34.48 -35.29 -18.69
N GLU A 333 34.54 -35.78 -19.92
CA GLU A 333 34.53 -34.95 -21.12
C GLU A 333 33.12 -34.94 -21.72
N PHE A 334 32.49 -33.77 -21.73
CA PHE A 334 31.17 -33.56 -22.30
C PHE A 334 31.32 -33.15 -23.76
N GLN A 335 30.70 -33.90 -24.66
CA GLN A 335 30.88 -33.73 -26.10
C GLN A 335 29.55 -33.64 -26.82
N TYR A 336 29.50 -32.84 -27.88
CA TYR A 336 28.36 -32.74 -28.79
C TYR A 336 28.77 -33.05 -30.24
N LYS A 337 27.79 -33.39 -31.08
CA LYS A 337 27.97 -33.56 -32.53
C LYS A 337 26.84 -32.86 -33.28
N ALA A 338 27.21 -32.01 -34.24
CA ALA A 338 26.29 -31.31 -35.15
C ALA A 338 26.26 -31.97 -36.55
N GLU A 339 25.30 -31.61 -37.40
CA GLU A 339 25.10 -32.20 -38.75
C GLU A 339 26.40 -32.32 -39.57
N LYS A 340 26.73 -33.54 -40.01
CA LYS A 340 27.96 -33.93 -40.75
C LYS A 340 29.31 -33.56 -40.07
N GLY A 341 29.32 -33.35 -38.75
CA GLY A 341 30.51 -32.94 -37.99
C GLY A 341 31.24 -34.05 -37.20
N LYS A 342 32.47 -33.75 -36.77
CA LYS A 342 33.23 -34.54 -35.76
C LYS A 342 32.67 -34.28 -34.35
N TRP A 343 32.98 -35.16 -33.39
CA TRP A 343 32.63 -34.93 -31.98
C TRP A 343 33.47 -33.78 -31.41
N ASN A 344 32.82 -32.78 -30.84
CA ASN A 344 33.45 -31.61 -30.23
C ASN A 344 33.22 -31.64 -28.72
N THR A 345 34.28 -31.45 -27.93
CA THR A 345 34.17 -31.36 -26.46
C THR A 345 33.75 -29.95 -26.08
N PHE A 346 32.69 -29.77 -25.30
CA PHE A 346 32.29 -28.44 -24.83
C PHE A 346 32.67 -28.18 -23.38
N ASP A 347 32.77 -29.23 -22.55
CA ASP A 347 33.16 -29.10 -21.14
C ASP A 347 34.01 -30.28 -20.70
N GLN A 348 34.90 -30.06 -19.74
CA GLN A 348 35.71 -31.11 -19.10
C GLN A 348 35.80 -30.84 -17.60
N ARG A 349 35.15 -31.66 -16.78
CA ARG A 349 35.13 -31.47 -15.32
C ARG A 349 35.32 -32.78 -14.57
N LYS A 350 35.92 -32.69 -13.38
CA LYS A 350 35.90 -33.79 -12.42
C LYS A 350 34.52 -33.88 -11.78
N PRO A 351 34.00 -35.08 -11.44
CA PRO A 351 32.67 -35.24 -10.85
C PRO A 351 32.39 -34.37 -9.61
N GLU A 352 33.42 -34.11 -8.82
CA GLU A 352 33.38 -33.28 -7.61
C GLU A 352 33.18 -31.77 -7.88
N GLN A 353 33.54 -31.29 -9.07
CA GLN A 353 33.36 -29.88 -9.47
C GLN A 353 31.93 -29.55 -9.91
N ILE A 354 31.08 -30.56 -10.10
CA ILE A 354 29.69 -30.39 -10.55
C ILE A 354 28.72 -30.24 -9.34
N ARG A 355 29.21 -30.33 -8.09
CA ARG A 355 28.38 -30.55 -6.87
C ARG A 355 27.91 -29.31 -6.06
N LYS A 356 27.92 -28.05 -6.52
CA LYS A 356 27.59 -26.91 -5.61
C LYS A 356 26.77 -25.75 -6.21
N THR A 357 25.50 -25.61 -5.79
CA THR A 357 24.73 -24.34 -5.81
C THR A 357 23.69 -24.29 -4.66
N PHE A 358 23.45 -23.07 -4.10
CA PHE A 358 22.38 -22.56 -3.20
C PHE A 358 22.77 -21.97 -1.79
N TYR A 359 22.25 -20.73 -1.58
CA TYR A 359 22.40 -19.64 -0.58
C TYR A 359 22.58 -19.95 0.94
N ALA A 360 23.34 -19.08 1.63
CA ALA A 360 23.43 -18.90 3.10
C ALA A 360 23.77 -17.42 3.38
N ASP A 361 22.99 -16.62 4.10
CA ASP A 361 22.84 -16.64 5.56
C ASP A 361 21.44 -16.18 6.01
N GLN A 362 20.95 -16.76 7.11
CA GLN A 362 19.62 -16.65 7.72
C GLN A 362 18.50 -17.46 7.06
N LYS A 363 18.73 -18.77 6.97
CA LYS A 363 17.71 -19.83 6.96
C LYS A 363 18.46 -21.10 7.38
N ILE A 364 17.79 -22.09 7.96
CA ILE A 364 18.30 -23.44 7.70
C ILE A 364 18.30 -23.53 6.18
N SER A 365 19.49 -23.61 5.57
CA SER A 365 19.60 -23.58 4.10
C SER A 365 18.56 -24.52 3.51
N ILE A 366 17.98 -24.19 2.36
CA ILE A 366 17.02 -25.05 1.66
C ILE A 366 17.58 -26.49 1.53
N LEU A 367 18.92 -26.62 1.42
CA LEU A 367 19.69 -27.86 1.45
C LEU A 367 19.60 -28.67 2.76
N LYS A 368 19.44 -28.02 3.92
CA LYS A 368 19.28 -28.65 5.25
C LYS A 368 17.81 -28.82 5.66
N SER A 369 16.91 -27.91 5.27
CA SER A 369 15.48 -27.98 5.61
C SER A 369 14.70 -28.82 4.60
N GLY A 370 15.10 -28.83 3.32
CA GLY A 370 14.35 -29.43 2.21
C GLY A 370 13.04 -28.71 1.89
N VAL A 371 12.92 -27.43 2.28
CA VAL A 371 11.70 -26.61 2.17
C VAL A 371 12.07 -25.21 1.70
N TYR A 372 11.30 -24.69 0.75
CA TYR A 372 11.24 -23.27 0.38
C TYR A 372 10.17 -22.59 1.22
N SER A 373 10.44 -21.40 1.76
CA SER A 373 9.53 -20.77 2.72
C SER A 373 9.73 -19.27 2.83
N ASN A 374 8.64 -18.58 3.18
CA ASN A 374 8.66 -17.23 3.71
C ASN A 374 7.84 -17.18 5.01
N ILE A 375 8.39 -16.51 6.02
CA ILE A 375 7.60 -16.09 7.18
C ILE A 375 7.20 -14.68 6.86
N GLU A 376 5.93 -14.50 6.53
CA GLU A 376 5.44 -13.17 6.19
C GLU A 376 5.57 -12.32 7.45
N HIS A 377 6.15 -11.12 7.28
CA HIS A 377 6.16 -10.12 8.34
C HIS A 377 4.75 -10.11 8.93
N ALA A 378 4.63 -10.18 10.26
CA ALA A 378 3.32 -10.17 10.90
C ALA A 378 2.64 -8.81 10.62
N GLN A 379 2.10 -8.62 9.43
CA GLN A 379 1.08 -7.61 9.13
C GLN A 379 -0.26 -8.02 9.72
N ILE A 380 -0.31 -9.16 10.41
CA ILE A 380 -1.46 -9.63 11.16
C ILE A 380 -0.97 -10.28 12.44
N GLY A 381 -0.29 -9.51 13.30
CA GLY A 381 -0.15 -9.88 14.70
C GLY A 381 -1.51 -9.85 15.38
N ARG A 382 -2.44 -10.76 15.01
CA ARG A 382 -3.77 -10.86 15.64
C ARG A 382 -3.53 -11.06 17.11
N ARG A 383 -3.87 -10.08 17.96
CA ARG A 383 -4.01 -10.31 19.38
C ARG A 383 -5.43 -10.84 19.62
N PHE A 384 -5.65 -12.15 19.53
CA PHE A 384 -6.90 -12.75 20.03
C PHE A 384 -6.83 -12.73 21.57
N GLY A 385 -7.19 -11.61 22.21
CA GLY A 385 -7.04 -11.44 23.67
C GLY A 385 -5.57 -11.44 24.14
N HIS A 386 -4.97 -12.61 24.38
CA HIS A 386 -3.54 -12.79 24.75
C HIS A 386 -2.70 -13.55 23.71
N GLN A 387 -3.28 -13.93 22.56
CA GLN A 387 -2.66 -14.80 21.56
C GLN A 387 -2.21 -14.01 20.32
N PHE A 388 -1.01 -14.25 19.76
CA PHE A 388 -0.47 -13.71 18.49
C PHE A 388 -0.62 -14.71 17.36
N LEU A 389 -1.09 -14.35 16.16
CA LEU A 389 -1.08 -15.25 15.00
C LEU A 389 0.15 -15.02 14.11
N ILE A 390 0.88 -16.07 13.75
CA ILE A 390 1.96 -16.01 12.75
C ILE A 390 1.54 -16.75 11.50
N ILE A 391 1.61 -16.05 10.36
CA ILE A 391 1.27 -16.56 9.03
C ILE A 391 2.52 -16.66 8.15
N GLY A 392 2.43 -17.47 7.11
CA GLY A 392 3.45 -17.56 6.08
C GLY A 392 3.19 -18.74 5.17
N TRP A 393 4.21 -19.14 4.43
CA TRP A 393 4.13 -20.30 3.55
C TRP A 393 5.42 -21.10 3.53
N CYS A 394 5.27 -22.40 3.32
CA CYS A 394 6.38 -23.32 3.13
C CYS A 394 5.98 -24.54 2.30
N PHE A 395 6.80 -24.91 1.31
CA PHE A 395 6.59 -26.11 0.49
C PHE A 395 7.91 -26.83 0.21
N ARG A 396 7.83 -28.12 -0.13
CA ARG A 396 9.03 -28.96 -0.32
C ARG A 396 9.46 -28.97 -1.77
N LEU A 397 10.78 -28.93 -1.97
CA LEU A 397 11.39 -29.07 -3.30
C LEU A 397 11.24 -30.47 -3.93
N ASP A 398 10.80 -31.49 -3.17
CA ASP A 398 10.53 -32.84 -3.71
C ASP A 398 9.03 -33.11 -3.91
N ASP A 399 8.23 -32.03 -4.02
CA ASP A 399 6.78 -32.02 -4.19
C ASP A 399 5.95 -32.77 -3.13
N LYS A 400 6.57 -33.28 -2.07
CA LYS A 400 5.80 -33.87 -0.97
C LYS A 400 5.09 -32.76 -0.20
N PRO A 401 3.79 -32.89 0.09
CA PRO A 401 3.07 -31.86 0.80
C PRO A 401 3.58 -31.73 2.25
N VAL A 402 3.74 -30.49 2.71
CA VAL A 402 3.90 -30.21 4.14
C VAL A 402 2.53 -30.39 4.78
N THR A 403 2.42 -31.33 5.72
CA THR A 403 1.12 -31.65 6.34
C THR A 403 0.89 -30.93 7.65
N ASP A 404 1.96 -30.55 8.35
CA ASP A 404 1.86 -29.84 9.61
C ASP A 404 3.03 -28.88 9.80
N VAL A 405 2.76 -27.77 10.48
CA VAL A 405 3.74 -26.78 10.93
C VAL A 405 3.57 -26.48 12.41
N ARG A 406 4.64 -26.01 13.06
CA ARG A 406 4.62 -25.56 14.46
C ARG A 406 5.75 -24.59 14.77
N ILE A 407 5.59 -23.83 15.83
CA ILE A 407 6.64 -23.00 16.45
C ILE A 407 7.02 -23.60 17.80
N ARG A 408 8.32 -23.55 18.12
CA ARG A 408 8.84 -23.90 19.44
C ARG A 408 9.61 -22.73 20.02
N THR A 409 9.35 -22.39 21.28
CA THR A 409 10.17 -21.42 22.02
C THR A 409 10.34 -21.89 23.47
N GLY A 410 11.59 -22.03 23.92
CA GLY A 410 11.90 -22.69 25.19
C GLY A 410 11.27 -24.09 25.29
N LYS A 411 10.42 -24.30 26.29
CA LYS A 411 9.64 -25.54 26.51
C LYS A 411 8.25 -25.52 25.86
N LYS A 412 7.78 -24.37 25.36
CA LYS A 412 6.44 -24.22 24.75
C LYS A 412 6.46 -24.64 23.27
N ILE A 413 5.38 -25.27 22.82
CA ILE A 413 5.15 -25.70 21.44
C ILE A 413 3.78 -25.20 21.00
N PHE A 414 3.75 -24.49 19.88
CA PHE A 414 2.57 -23.91 19.27
C PHE A 414 2.32 -24.58 17.92
N LYS A 415 1.21 -25.28 17.75
CA LYS A 415 0.88 -25.97 16.49
C LYS A 415 -0.06 -25.10 15.67
N GLY A 416 0.12 -25.13 14.35
CA GLY A 416 -0.72 -24.36 13.43
C GLY A 416 -1.43 -25.20 12.37
N LYS A 417 -2.29 -24.54 11.60
CA LYS A 417 -2.82 -25.06 10.35
C LYS A 417 -1.73 -25.00 9.28
N ALA A 418 -1.65 -26.02 8.45
CA ALA A 418 -0.75 -26.12 7.30
C ALA A 418 -1.57 -26.49 6.06
N ALA A 419 -0.93 -26.42 4.89
CA ALA A 419 -1.56 -26.75 3.61
C ALA A 419 -2.75 -25.85 3.24
N LEU A 420 -2.72 -24.59 3.69
CA LEU A 420 -3.66 -23.56 3.25
C LEU A 420 -3.34 -23.17 1.80
N GLU A 421 -4.38 -22.86 1.03
CA GLU A 421 -4.23 -22.49 -0.37
C GLU A 421 -3.61 -21.08 -0.48
N ARG A 422 -2.60 -20.94 -1.35
CA ARG A 422 -1.84 -19.71 -1.60
C ARG A 422 -1.63 -19.55 -3.09
N ILE A 423 -2.59 -18.88 -3.73
CA ILE A 423 -2.60 -18.67 -5.18
C ILE A 423 -1.44 -17.77 -5.60
N ASP A 424 -1.10 -16.76 -4.79
CA ASP A 424 0.04 -15.88 -5.02
C ASP A 424 1.36 -16.65 -5.07
N VAL A 425 1.57 -17.58 -4.11
CA VAL A 425 2.75 -18.46 -4.10
C VAL A 425 2.70 -19.45 -5.26
N TYR A 426 1.52 -19.95 -5.60
CA TYR A 426 1.34 -20.82 -6.76
C TYR A 426 1.72 -20.12 -8.06
N GLU A 427 1.20 -18.93 -8.33
CA GLU A 427 1.47 -18.20 -9.57
C GLU A 427 2.97 -17.95 -9.78
N ASP A 428 3.70 -17.65 -8.71
CA ASP A 428 5.15 -17.43 -8.74
C ASP A 428 5.96 -18.72 -8.92
N ASN A 429 5.42 -19.90 -8.55
CA ASN A 429 6.19 -21.15 -8.42
C ASN A 429 5.61 -22.36 -9.19
N LYS A 430 4.45 -22.23 -9.85
CA LYS A 430 3.68 -23.32 -10.50
C LYS A 430 4.41 -24.01 -11.64
N ASN A 431 5.38 -23.31 -12.25
CA ASN A 431 6.18 -23.86 -13.34
C ASN A 431 7.24 -24.85 -12.84
N GLU A 432 7.53 -24.89 -11.53
CA GLU A 432 8.60 -25.69 -10.94
C GLU A 432 8.13 -26.64 -9.83
N PHE A 433 7.05 -26.32 -9.11
CA PHE A 433 6.58 -27.10 -7.97
C PHE A 433 5.05 -27.22 -7.97
N GLU A 434 4.51 -28.44 -7.86
CA GLU A 434 3.06 -28.66 -7.84
C GLU A 434 2.46 -28.44 -6.45
N ASN A 435 3.25 -28.64 -5.39
CA ASN A 435 2.79 -28.51 -4.00
C ASN A 435 2.74 -27.06 -3.48
N CYS A 436 3.12 -26.07 -4.30
CA CYS A 436 3.17 -24.67 -3.89
C CYS A 436 1.78 -24.03 -3.72
N LEU A 437 0.73 -24.58 -4.35
CA LEU A 437 -0.65 -24.12 -4.11
C LEU A 437 -1.06 -24.32 -2.65
N LYS A 438 -0.67 -25.43 -2.01
CA LYS A 438 -1.01 -25.73 -0.62
C LYS A 438 0.20 -25.51 0.29
N SER A 439 0.83 -24.35 0.17
CA SER A 439 2.02 -24.00 0.95
C SER A 439 1.71 -23.18 2.20
N GLY A 440 0.53 -22.58 2.32
CA GLY A 440 0.21 -21.64 3.40
C GLY A 440 0.14 -22.30 4.78
N PHE A 441 0.47 -21.51 5.81
CA PHE A 441 0.33 -21.90 7.21
C PHE A 441 -0.05 -20.74 8.13
N GLU A 442 -0.67 -21.09 9.27
CA GLU A 442 -1.07 -20.17 10.34
C GLU A 442 -0.81 -20.82 11.70
N ILE A 443 -0.08 -20.16 12.61
CA ILE A 443 0.30 -20.69 13.93
C ILE A 443 -0.03 -19.65 15.02
N PRO A 444 -0.98 -19.91 15.93
CA PRO A 444 -1.27 -19.02 17.07
C PRO A 444 -0.22 -19.18 18.18
N LEU A 445 0.11 -18.10 18.89
CA LEU A 445 1.15 -17.98 19.89
C LEU A 445 0.68 -17.22 21.13
N ASP A 446 0.56 -17.91 22.26
CA ASP A 446 0.00 -17.32 23.47
C ASP A 446 1.09 -17.17 24.53
N ASP A 447 1.04 -16.08 25.30
CA ASP A 447 1.92 -15.85 26.45
C ASP A 447 3.42 -16.01 26.14
N ILE A 448 3.92 -15.23 25.18
CA ILE A 448 5.34 -15.24 24.79
C ILE A 448 6.00 -13.90 25.10
N PRO A 449 7.10 -13.87 25.88
CA PRO A 449 7.88 -12.66 26.09
C PRO A 449 8.40 -12.08 24.77
N ARG A 450 8.35 -10.75 24.59
CA ARG A 450 8.84 -10.04 23.37
C ARG A 450 10.26 -10.42 22.93
N LYS A 451 11.13 -10.85 23.85
CA LYS A 451 12.53 -11.24 23.57
C LYS A 451 12.73 -12.73 23.20
N SER A 452 11.64 -13.47 23.00
CA SER A 452 11.70 -14.90 22.70
C SER A 452 12.20 -15.20 21.28
N LYS A 453 12.99 -16.27 21.13
CA LYS A 453 13.33 -16.87 19.83
C LYS A 453 12.29 -17.91 19.44
N LEU A 454 11.75 -17.78 18.24
CA LEU A 454 10.74 -18.66 17.66
C LEU A 454 11.39 -19.61 16.67
N LYS A 455 11.30 -20.92 16.91
CA LYS A 455 11.83 -21.97 16.04
C LYS A 455 10.71 -22.61 15.23
N PHE A 456 10.74 -22.43 13.91
CA PHE A 456 9.72 -22.94 12.99
C PHE A 456 10.07 -24.34 12.51
N GLU A 457 9.12 -25.26 12.61
CA GLU A 457 9.28 -26.66 12.25
C GLU A 457 8.10 -27.15 11.40
N TYR A 458 8.37 -28.07 10.48
CA TYR A 458 7.39 -28.73 9.63
C TYR A 458 7.51 -30.25 9.72
N ARG A 459 6.49 -30.99 9.28
CA ARG A 459 6.60 -32.45 8.99
C ARG A 459 5.75 -32.85 7.80
N ILE A 460 5.96 -34.08 7.36
CA ILE A 460 5.19 -34.76 6.31
C ILE A 460 4.51 -35.96 6.96
N ASN A 461 3.19 -36.03 6.89
CA ASN A 461 2.35 -37.03 7.53
C ASN A 461 2.74 -37.17 9.03
N LYS A 462 2.80 -38.41 9.55
CA LYS A 462 3.24 -38.71 10.93
C LYS A 462 4.78 -38.76 11.10
N GLY A 463 5.52 -38.09 10.22
CA GLY A 463 6.99 -38.07 10.20
C GLY A 463 7.63 -37.23 11.32
N ARG A 464 8.97 -37.21 11.33
CA ARG A 464 9.76 -36.39 12.28
C ARG A 464 9.65 -34.90 11.94
N TRP A 465 9.55 -34.07 12.98
CA TRP A 465 9.61 -32.62 12.86
C TRP A 465 11.00 -32.17 12.41
N LYS A 466 11.03 -31.29 11.41
CA LYS A 466 12.24 -30.69 10.86
C LYS A 466 12.15 -29.18 10.93
N GLN A 467 13.21 -28.54 11.36
CA GLN A 467 13.26 -27.08 11.44
C GLN A 467 13.50 -26.47 10.05
N PHE A 468 12.84 -25.35 9.76
CA PHE A 468 13.07 -24.58 8.52
C PHE A 468 13.46 -23.12 8.75
N ALA A 469 13.09 -22.49 9.89
CA ALA A 469 13.47 -21.11 10.21
C ALA A 469 13.63 -20.85 11.73
N ILE A 470 14.27 -19.74 12.08
CA ILE A 470 14.36 -19.19 13.45
C ILE A 470 14.21 -17.67 13.35
N GLU A 471 13.30 -17.07 14.12
CA GLU A 471 13.09 -15.63 14.18
C GLU A 471 13.08 -15.10 15.63
N ASP A 472 13.38 -13.81 15.81
CA ASP A 472 13.21 -13.11 17.09
C ASP A 472 11.80 -12.50 17.17
N PHE A 473 11.06 -12.77 18.25
CA PHE A 473 9.67 -12.35 18.39
C PHE A 473 9.47 -10.82 18.40
N SER A 474 10.51 -10.05 18.77
CA SER A 474 10.46 -8.58 18.73
C SER A 474 10.44 -7.98 17.32
N ARG A 475 10.66 -8.79 16.27
CA ARG A 475 10.64 -8.34 14.86
C ARG A 475 9.25 -8.36 14.23
N PHE A 476 8.25 -8.89 14.94
CA PHE A 476 6.87 -8.91 14.50
C PHE A 476 6.18 -7.64 15.05
N PRO A 477 5.67 -6.72 14.20
CA PRO A 477 5.05 -5.48 14.65
C PRO A 477 3.78 -5.77 15.47
N VAL A 478 3.47 -4.85 16.38
CA VAL A 478 2.31 -4.96 17.29
C VAL A 478 1.14 -4.09 16.81
N SER A 479 1.33 -3.28 15.77
CA SER A 479 0.24 -2.54 15.13
C SER A 479 -0.46 -3.42 14.10
N HIS A 480 -1.80 -3.41 14.15
CA HIS A 480 -2.70 -4.11 13.23
C HIS A 480 -2.71 -3.52 11.80
N TYR A 481 -1.97 -2.43 11.57
CA TYR A 481 -1.88 -1.73 10.30
C TYR A 481 -0.43 -1.52 9.92
N ALA A 482 -0.14 -1.66 8.63
CA ALA A 482 1.15 -1.34 8.05
C ALA A 482 1.52 0.12 8.33
N SER A 483 2.81 0.42 8.44
CA SER A 483 3.26 1.82 8.51
C SER A 483 2.87 2.56 7.23
N LYS A 484 2.66 3.88 7.28
CA LYS A 484 2.36 4.69 6.07
C LYS A 484 3.38 4.49 4.93
N SER A 485 4.65 4.25 5.27
CA SER A 485 5.69 3.93 4.29
C SER A 485 5.48 2.57 3.64
N GLU A 486 5.11 1.55 4.41
CA GLU A 486 4.81 0.20 3.90
C GLU A 486 3.52 0.21 3.08
N GLU A 487 2.49 0.95 3.48
CA GLU A 487 1.26 1.14 2.70
C GLU A 487 1.56 1.78 1.35
N LYS A 488 2.39 2.84 1.31
CA LYS A 488 2.83 3.48 0.06
C LYS A 488 3.59 2.50 -0.83
N GLU A 489 4.53 1.73 -0.29
CA GLU A 489 5.30 0.74 -1.05
C GLU A 489 4.41 -0.39 -1.59
N ASN A 490 3.52 -0.92 -0.75
CA ASN A 490 2.58 -1.97 -1.13
C ASN A 490 1.62 -1.49 -2.22
N TYR A 491 1.12 -0.26 -2.12
CA TYR A 491 0.24 0.31 -3.13
C TYR A 491 0.95 0.51 -4.48
N GLN A 492 2.21 0.95 -4.48
CA GLN A 492 3.01 1.05 -5.71
C GLN A 492 3.27 -0.32 -6.35
N LYS A 493 3.57 -1.34 -5.55
CA LYS A 493 3.70 -2.72 -6.04
C LYS A 493 2.38 -3.25 -6.60
N TRP A 494 1.26 -2.92 -5.97
CA TRP A 494 -0.08 -3.31 -6.41
C TRP A 494 -0.44 -2.68 -7.75
N LEU A 495 -0.22 -1.36 -7.90
CA LEU A 495 -0.43 -0.62 -9.14
C LEU A 495 0.40 -1.19 -10.30
N SER A 496 1.68 -1.48 -10.06
CA SER A 496 2.57 -2.01 -11.10
C SER A 496 2.23 -3.46 -11.48
N LYS A 497 1.88 -4.31 -10.49
CA LYS A 497 1.52 -5.72 -10.72
C LYS A 497 0.19 -5.87 -11.46
N TYR A 498 -0.80 -5.03 -11.16
CA TYR A 498 -2.16 -5.16 -11.69
C TYR A 498 -2.54 -4.07 -12.70
N LYS A 499 -1.55 -3.41 -13.31
CA LYS A 499 -1.76 -2.37 -14.32
C LYS A 499 -2.76 -2.80 -15.42
N SER A 500 -2.72 -4.05 -15.87
CA SER A 500 -3.63 -4.56 -16.91
C SER A 500 -5.08 -4.75 -16.47
N ILE A 501 -5.35 -4.79 -15.15
CA ILE A 501 -6.70 -4.84 -14.58
C ILE A 501 -7.20 -3.42 -14.29
N LEU A 502 -6.29 -2.56 -13.82
CA LEU A 502 -6.60 -1.23 -13.31
C LEU A 502 -6.66 -0.15 -14.39
N SER A 503 -6.05 -0.38 -15.56
CA SER A 503 -6.11 0.53 -16.69
C SER A 503 -6.14 -0.21 -18.02
N ILE A 504 -6.52 0.52 -19.07
CA ILE A 504 -6.60 0.01 -20.44
C ILE A 504 -5.58 0.67 -21.37
N SER A 505 -5.18 -0.07 -22.40
CA SER A 505 -4.35 0.44 -23.49
C SER A 505 -5.15 1.31 -24.47
N ASP A 506 -4.46 2.18 -25.22
CA ASP A 506 -5.04 3.01 -26.30
C ASP A 506 -5.89 2.19 -27.28
N GLN A 507 -5.43 0.99 -27.64
CA GLN A 507 -6.15 0.12 -28.58
C GLN A 507 -7.45 -0.41 -27.99
N GLN A 508 -7.44 -0.83 -26.72
CA GLN A 508 -8.64 -1.26 -26.01
C GLN A 508 -9.62 -0.09 -25.84
N ALA A 509 -9.10 1.08 -25.45
CA ALA A 509 -9.90 2.27 -25.26
C ALA A 509 -10.62 2.69 -26.55
N LYS A 510 -9.92 2.67 -27.69
CA LYS A 510 -10.52 2.94 -29.00
C LYS A 510 -11.68 1.99 -29.32
N GLY A 511 -11.47 0.68 -29.15
CA GLY A 511 -12.52 -0.32 -29.38
C GLY A 511 -13.73 -0.13 -28.47
N ARG A 512 -13.50 0.23 -27.19
CA ARG A 512 -14.57 0.49 -26.22
C ARG A 512 -15.35 1.75 -26.55
N VAL A 513 -14.69 2.84 -26.96
CA VAL A 513 -15.37 4.06 -27.43
C VAL A 513 -16.24 3.78 -28.66
N GLU A 514 -15.72 3.01 -29.63
CA GLU A 514 -16.47 2.60 -30.83
C GLU A 514 -17.66 1.69 -30.51
N ALA A 515 -17.63 0.98 -29.39
CA ALA A 515 -18.69 0.07 -28.94
C ALA A 515 -19.79 0.76 -28.12
N LEU A 516 -19.60 1.99 -27.66
CA LEU A 516 -20.62 2.73 -26.90
C LEU A 516 -21.83 3.04 -27.79
N ILE A 517 -23.02 2.77 -27.28
CA ILE A 517 -24.30 3.06 -27.95
C ILE A 517 -24.65 4.54 -27.75
N SER A 518 -24.37 5.06 -26.55
CA SER A 518 -24.60 6.47 -26.21
C SER A 518 -23.29 7.26 -26.22
N SER A 519 -23.40 8.55 -26.53
CA SER A 519 -22.25 9.47 -26.47
C SER A 519 -22.58 10.61 -25.52
N PRO A 520 -22.67 10.37 -24.19
CA PRO A 520 -22.92 11.44 -23.22
C PRO A 520 -21.89 12.55 -23.35
N LYS A 521 -22.32 13.81 -23.27
CA LYS A 521 -21.38 14.95 -23.29
C LYS A 521 -21.05 15.37 -21.87
N PHE A 522 -19.78 15.39 -21.52
CA PHE A 522 -19.29 15.82 -20.21
C PHE A 522 -18.81 17.27 -20.23
N SER A 523 -19.31 18.11 -19.32
CA SER A 523 -18.76 19.42 -18.99
C SER A 523 -17.88 19.31 -17.75
N ILE A 524 -16.57 19.51 -17.90
CA ILE A 524 -15.65 19.54 -16.77
C ILE A 524 -15.57 20.98 -16.26
N LEU A 525 -16.06 21.24 -15.06
CA LEU A 525 -15.98 22.54 -14.41
C LEU A 525 -14.59 22.73 -13.81
N PHE A 526 -13.92 23.82 -14.19
CA PHE A 526 -12.52 24.07 -13.87
C PHE A 526 -12.33 25.52 -13.36
N PRO A 527 -12.59 25.78 -12.08
CA PRO A 527 -12.28 27.07 -11.46
C PRO A 527 -10.77 27.19 -11.20
N THR A 528 -10.15 28.34 -11.49
CA THR A 528 -8.70 28.52 -11.29
C THR A 528 -8.32 29.91 -10.78
N PHE A 529 -7.39 29.96 -9.82
CA PHE A 529 -6.83 31.19 -9.30
C PHE A 529 -5.34 31.06 -8.99
N ASN A 530 -4.49 31.83 -9.68
CA ASN A 530 -3.04 31.90 -9.45
C ASN A 530 -2.28 30.56 -9.48
N THR A 531 -2.85 29.53 -10.12
CA THR A 531 -2.27 28.19 -10.19
C THR A 531 -0.87 28.22 -10.80
N PRO A 532 0.12 27.52 -10.22
CA PRO A 532 1.44 27.38 -10.84
C PRO A 532 1.33 26.77 -12.24
N LYS A 533 2.08 27.35 -13.18
CA LYS A 533 1.99 27.03 -14.61
C LYS A 533 2.04 25.51 -14.89
N ILE A 534 2.98 24.80 -14.28
CA ILE A 534 3.18 23.36 -14.50
C ILE A 534 1.95 22.53 -14.09
N TYR A 535 1.29 22.88 -13.00
CA TYR A 535 0.12 22.13 -12.53
C TYR A 535 -1.11 22.46 -13.36
N LEU A 536 -1.29 23.72 -13.73
CA LEU A 536 -2.36 24.15 -14.63
C LEU A 536 -2.25 23.44 -16.00
N GLU A 537 -1.03 23.37 -16.57
CA GLU A 537 -0.79 22.66 -17.83
C GLU A 537 -1.07 21.16 -17.69
N LYS A 538 -0.56 20.50 -16.62
CA LYS A 538 -0.82 19.08 -16.36
C LYS A 538 -2.31 18.78 -16.19
N ALA A 539 -3.05 19.63 -15.47
CA ALA A 539 -4.48 19.45 -15.23
C ALA A 539 -5.28 19.56 -16.54
N ILE A 540 -5.02 20.60 -17.34
CA ILE A 540 -5.63 20.77 -18.67
C ILE A 540 -5.29 19.59 -19.59
N ASP A 541 -4.02 19.17 -19.62
CA ASP A 541 -3.59 18.05 -20.48
C ASP A 541 -4.20 16.72 -20.03
N SER A 542 -4.50 16.52 -18.74
CA SER A 542 -5.20 15.32 -18.25
C SER A 542 -6.60 15.17 -18.86
N VAL A 543 -7.28 16.29 -19.13
CA VAL A 543 -8.58 16.33 -19.83
C VAL A 543 -8.39 16.14 -21.33
N ARG A 544 -7.41 16.84 -21.93
CA ARG A 544 -7.13 16.74 -23.37
C ARG A 544 -6.78 15.32 -23.83
N ASN A 545 -6.12 14.57 -22.95
CA ASN A 545 -5.64 13.21 -23.22
C ASN A 545 -6.64 12.11 -22.87
N GLN A 546 -7.86 12.46 -22.43
CA GLN A 546 -8.92 11.47 -22.18
C GLN A 546 -9.19 10.63 -23.43
N TYR A 547 -9.32 9.32 -23.26
CA TYR A 547 -9.70 8.44 -24.38
C TYR A 547 -11.11 8.71 -24.90
N TYR A 548 -12.01 9.12 -24.01
CA TYR A 548 -13.36 9.49 -24.38
C TYR A 548 -13.36 10.88 -25.03
N PRO A 549 -13.93 11.06 -26.25
CA PRO A 549 -13.74 12.30 -27.00
C PRO A 549 -14.79 13.39 -26.73
N ASN A 550 -15.97 13.02 -26.23
CA ASN A 550 -17.13 13.92 -26.17
C ASN A 550 -17.21 14.67 -24.83
N TRP A 551 -16.34 15.66 -24.69
CA TRP A 551 -16.27 16.51 -23.52
C TRP A 551 -16.04 17.97 -23.90
N GLU A 552 -16.26 18.85 -22.94
CA GLU A 552 -15.81 20.23 -22.96
C GLU A 552 -15.23 20.62 -21.60
N LEU A 553 -14.18 21.44 -21.62
CA LEU A 553 -13.52 21.92 -20.41
C LEU A 553 -13.92 23.37 -20.19
N CYS A 554 -14.68 23.63 -19.13
CA CYS A 554 -15.25 24.93 -18.80
C CYS A 554 -14.37 25.64 -17.75
N ILE A 555 -13.43 26.46 -18.22
CA ILE A 555 -12.44 27.13 -17.36
C ILE A 555 -12.94 28.52 -16.94
N ALA A 556 -12.99 28.76 -15.64
CA ALA A 556 -13.22 30.09 -15.06
C ALA A 556 -11.97 30.60 -14.35
N ASP A 557 -11.28 31.58 -14.96
CA ASP A 557 -10.18 32.31 -14.31
C ASP A 557 -10.77 33.32 -13.32
N ASP A 558 -10.58 33.08 -12.02
CA ASP A 558 -11.14 33.87 -10.92
C ASP A 558 -10.30 35.12 -10.63
N ALA A 559 -10.10 35.93 -11.67
CA ALA A 559 -9.29 37.14 -11.66
C ALA A 559 -7.84 36.90 -11.18
N SER A 560 -7.16 35.87 -11.72
CA SER A 560 -5.77 35.58 -11.38
C SER A 560 -4.86 36.80 -11.56
N THR A 561 -4.06 37.08 -10.53
CA THR A 561 -3.06 38.15 -10.53
C THR A 561 -1.78 37.75 -11.26
N LYS A 562 -1.54 36.44 -11.42
CA LYS A 562 -0.40 35.90 -12.17
C LYS A 562 -0.71 35.88 -13.67
N SER A 563 0.06 36.64 -14.44
CA SER A 563 -0.15 36.80 -15.89
C SER A 563 -0.02 35.51 -16.70
N HIS A 564 0.72 34.51 -16.20
CA HIS A 564 0.87 33.23 -16.90
C HIS A 564 -0.43 32.42 -16.92
N VAL A 565 -1.30 32.54 -15.92
CA VAL A 565 -2.54 31.73 -15.81
C VAL A 565 -3.45 31.98 -17.01
N TRP A 566 -3.87 33.23 -17.21
CA TRP A 566 -4.71 33.59 -18.35
C TRP A 566 -4.03 33.31 -19.70
N LYS A 567 -2.70 33.50 -19.79
CA LYS A 567 -1.95 33.19 -21.00
C LYS A 567 -2.01 31.69 -21.33
N THR A 568 -1.80 30.82 -20.35
CA THR A 568 -1.89 29.36 -20.50
C THR A 568 -3.31 28.93 -20.88
N ILE A 569 -4.34 29.47 -20.20
CA ILE A 569 -5.76 29.19 -20.50
C ILE A 569 -6.10 29.58 -21.95
N LYS A 570 -5.71 30.77 -22.39
CA LYS A 570 -5.94 31.22 -23.78
C LYS A 570 -5.16 30.39 -24.80
N GLN A 571 -3.96 29.95 -24.48
CA GLN A 571 -3.18 29.07 -25.35
C GLN A 571 -3.87 27.72 -25.52
N ALA A 572 -4.37 27.13 -24.44
CA ALA A 572 -5.12 25.87 -24.47
C ALA A 572 -6.43 26.01 -25.28
N SER A 573 -7.22 27.05 -25.00
CA SER A 573 -8.49 27.33 -25.70
C SER A 573 -8.32 27.61 -27.19
N ASN A 574 -7.22 28.26 -27.59
CA ASN A 574 -6.93 28.45 -29.02
C ASN A 574 -6.44 27.17 -29.72
N ALA A 575 -6.01 26.15 -28.97
CA ALA A 575 -5.49 24.89 -29.49
C ALA A 575 -6.54 23.76 -29.53
N ASP A 576 -7.63 23.89 -28.77
CA ASP A 576 -8.72 22.92 -28.71
C ASP A 576 -10.05 23.65 -28.46
N ASP A 577 -10.93 23.65 -29.46
CA ASP A 577 -12.22 24.36 -29.43
C ASP A 577 -13.19 23.82 -28.36
N ARG A 578 -12.92 22.64 -27.78
CA ARG A 578 -13.68 22.09 -26.65
C ARG A 578 -13.37 22.78 -25.33
N ILE A 579 -12.34 23.64 -25.27
CA ILE A 579 -11.95 24.36 -24.06
C ILE A 579 -12.61 25.75 -24.08
N LEU A 580 -13.67 25.87 -23.30
CA LEU A 580 -14.47 27.08 -23.11
C LEU A 580 -13.89 27.86 -21.93
N VAL A 581 -13.75 29.18 -22.07
CA VAL A 581 -13.05 29.99 -21.07
C VAL A 581 -13.79 31.28 -20.75
N VAL A 582 -13.84 31.63 -19.48
CA VAL A 582 -14.31 32.93 -18.98
C VAL A 582 -13.28 33.51 -18.02
N LYS A 583 -13.09 34.82 -18.09
CA LYS A 583 -12.28 35.56 -17.12
C LYS A 583 -13.20 36.41 -16.27
N ARG A 584 -13.20 36.20 -14.96
CA ARG A 584 -13.94 37.01 -14.01
C ARG A 584 -13.22 38.35 -13.81
N GLU A 585 -14.00 39.41 -13.57
CA GLU A 585 -13.48 40.76 -13.35
C GLU A 585 -12.89 40.94 -11.94
N GLU A 586 -13.45 40.22 -10.97
CA GLU A 586 -13.06 40.21 -9.57
C GLU A 586 -12.95 38.77 -9.04
N ASN A 587 -12.11 38.60 -8.02
CA ASN A 587 -11.96 37.31 -7.33
C ASN A 587 -13.21 37.06 -6.49
N GLY A 588 -13.95 36.01 -6.83
CA GLY A 588 -15.16 35.57 -6.14
C GLY A 588 -15.00 34.24 -5.39
N HIS A 589 -13.76 33.76 -5.25
CA HIS A 589 -13.41 32.47 -4.67
C HIS A 589 -14.06 31.26 -5.38
N ILE A 590 -13.86 30.07 -4.82
CA ILE A 590 -14.16 28.79 -5.48
C ILE A 590 -15.64 28.64 -5.87
N CYS A 591 -16.58 29.11 -5.04
CA CYS A 591 -18.01 28.97 -5.32
C CYS A 591 -18.43 29.77 -6.56
N ASN A 592 -18.09 31.07 -6.60
CA ASN A 592 -18.47 31.91 -7.74
C ASN A 592 -17.68 31.55 -9.00
N ALA A 593 -16.41 31.16 -8.87
CA ALA A 593 -15.62 30.65 -9.99
C ALA A 593 -16.25 29.38 -10.59
N SER A 594 -16.67 28.44 -9.75
CA SER A 594 -17.34 27.20 -10.17
C SER A 594 -18.69 27.47 -10.82
N ASN A 595 -19.47 28.44 -10.32
CA ASN A 595 -20.71 28.87 -10.97
C ASN A 595 -20.45 29.51 -12.35
N SER A 596 -19.42 30.33 -12.51
CA SER A 596 -19.03 30.86 -13.82
C SER A 596 -18.58 29.77 -14.79
N ALA A 597 -17.95 28.70 -14.30
CA ALA A 597 -17.67 27.52 -15.11
C ALA A 597 -18.96 26.77 -15.48
N LEU A 598 -19.91 26.62 -14.56
CA LEU A 598 -21.21 25.99 -14.79
C LEU A 598 -22.07 26.75 -15.82
N GLU A 599 -21.95 28.07 -15.91
CA GLU A 599 -22.60 28.89 -16.92
C GLU A 599 -22.11 28.58 -18.35
N LEU A 600 -20.85 28.13 -18.50
CA LEU A 600 -20.30 27.70 -19.79
C LEU A 600 -20.75 26.28 -20.17
N ALA A 601 -21.18 25.47 -19.20
CA ALA A 601 -21.49 24.06 -19.41
C ALA A 601 -22.72 23.85 -20.31
N THR A 602 -22.57 23.05 -21.35
CA THR A 602 -23.60 22.62 -22.30
C THR A 602 -23.76 21.10 -22.36
N GLY A 603 -22.87 20.35 -21.71
CA GLY A 603 -22.94 18.91 -21.56
C GLY A 603 -24.15 18.47 -20.73
N GLU A 604 -24.62 17.26 -21.03
CA GLU A 604 -25.69 16.59 -20.27
C GLU A 604 -25.23 16.22 -18.84
N TRP A 605 -23.94 15.92 -18.70
CA TRP A 605 -23.29 15.55 -17.46
C TRP A 605 -22.22 16.56 -17.10
N CYS A 606 -22.08 16.90 -15.83
CA CYS A 606 -21.01 17.73 -15.33
C CYS A 606 -20.15 16.99 -14.31
N THR A 607 -18.86 17.33 -14.29
CA THR A 607 -17.90 16.86 -13.30
C THR A 607 -16.96 17.98 -12.90
N PHE A 608 -16.26 17.80 -11.80
CA PHE A 608 -15.42 18.84 -11.18
C PHE A 608 -13.95 18.43 -11.24
N LEU A 609 -13.07 19.36 -11.58
CA LEU A 609 -11.63 19.14 -11.58
C LEU A 609 -10.92 20.35 -10.96
N ASP A 610 -10.21 20.10 -9.87
CA ASP A 610 -9.36 21.11 -9.26
C ASP A 610 -8.17 21.44 -10.16
N HIS A 611 -7.79 22.71 -10.15
CA HIS A 611 -6.89 23.27 -11.16
C HIS A 611 -5.45 22.76 -11.11
N ASP A 612 -5.09 22.02 -10.06
CA ASP A 612 -3.79 21.39 -9.84
C ASP A 612 -3.84 19.85 -9.80
N ASP A 613 -5.01 19.25 -10.01
CA ASP A 613 -5.25 17.81 -9.95
C ASP A 613 -5.24 17.14 -11.33
N PHE A 614 -5.48 15.84 -11.35
CA PHE A 614 -5.33 15.01 -12.54
C PHE A 614 -6.43 13.96 -12.65
N LEU A 615 -7.07 13.86 -13.81
CA LEU A 615 -7.98 12.76 -14.14
C LEU A 615 -7.22 11.57 -14.71
N ALA A 616 -7.57 10.35 -14.28
CA ALA A 616 -7.08 9.14 -14.94
C ALA A 616 -7.44 9.16 -16.44
N GLN A 617 -6.58 8.65 -17.31
CA GLN A 617 -6.73 8.79 -18.77
C GLN A 617 -8.01 8.14 -19.34
N ASP A 618 -8.53 7.13 -18.64
CA ASP A 618 -9.76 6.40 -18.96
C ASP A 618 -10.96 6.82 -18.10
N ALA A 619 -10.85 7.90 -17.31
CA ALA A 619 -11.90 8.35 -16.39
C ALA A 619 -13.24 8.59 -17.08
N LEU A 620 -13.28 9.45 -18.10
CA LEU A 620 -14.55 9.78 -18.79
C LEU A 620 -15.11 8.59 -19.58
N LEU A 621 -14.25 7.70 -20.08
CA LEU A 621 -14.69 6.49 -20.77
C LEU A 621 -15.36 5.52 -19.79
N LYS A 622 -14.76 5.31 -18.61
CA LYS A 622 -15.33 4.49 -17.54
C LYS A 622 -16.68 5.03 -17.11
N VAL A 623 -16.80 6.34 -16.89
CA VAL A 623 -18.08 6.98 -16.55
C VAL A 623 -19.13 6.76 -17.65
N ALA A 624 -18.77 6.95 -18.93
CA ALA A 624 -19.70 6.71 -20.05
C ALA A 624 -20.19 5.24 -20.10
N GLU A 625 -19.30 4.27 -19.87
CA GLU A 625 -19.68 2.85 -19.79
C GLU A 625 -20.64 2.57 -18.63
N TYR A 626 -20.47 3.24 -17.49
CA TYR A 626 -21.34 3.10 -16.33
C TYR A 626 -22.70 3.79 -16.53
N ILE A 627 -22.75 4.93 -17.23
CA ILE A 627 -24.00 5.55 -17.66
C ILE A 627 -24.80 4.59 -18.54
N GLU A 628 -24.17 3.95 -19.53
CA GLU A 628 -24.86 3.00 -20.40
C GLU A 628 -25.35 1.75 -19.66
N LYS A 629 -24.57 1.26 -18.69
CA LYS A 629 -24.97 0.13 -17.84
C LYS A 629 -26.10 0.47 -16.86
N ASN A 630 -26.23 1.74 -16.48
CA ASN A 630 -27.18 2.21 -15.46
C ASN A 630 -28.00 3.41 -15.98
N PRO A 631 -28.92 3.20 -16.94
CA PRO A 631 -29.64 4.29 -17.60
C PRO A 631 -30.57 5.10 -16.68
N GLY A 632 -30.91 4.56 -15.49
CA GLY A 632 -31.67 5.28 -14.46
C GLY A 632 -30.82 6.12 -13.52
N ALA A 633 -29.49 5.93 -13.52
CA ALA A 633 -28.61 6.67 -12.63
C ALA A 633 -28.46 8.13 -13.07
N LYS A 634 -28.30 9.01 -12.09
CA LYS A 634 -28.17 10.47 -12.26
C LYS A 634 -26.94 11.04 -11.56
N PHE A 635 -26.30 10.26 -10.70
CA PHE A 635 -25.08 10.63 -10.00
C PHE A 635 -24.11 9.44 -10.00
N PHE A 636 -22.86 9.71 -10.31
CA PHE A 636 -21.77 8.75 -10.27
C PHE A 636 -20.62 9.31 -9.44
N TYR A 637 -19.92 8.46 -8.70
CA TYR A 637 -18.67 8.83 -8.07
C TYR A 637 -17.64 7.71 -8.16
N SER A 638 -16.35 8.05 -8.13
CA SER A 638 -15.26 7.09 -8.24
C SER A 638 -14.40 7.01 -6.99
N ASP A 639 -13.56 5.98 -6.91
CA ASP A 639 -12.41 5.99 -6.00
C ASP A 639 -11.39 7.06 -6.43
N GLU A 640 -10.53 7.43 -5.49
CA GLU A 640 -9.46 8.43 -5.67
C GLU A 640 -8.19 8.01 -4.94
N ASP A 641 -7.05 8.56 -5.34
CA ASP A 641 -5.83 8.52 -4.56
C ASP A 641 -5.10 9.86 -4.60
N LYS A 642 -3.98 9.95 -3.87
CA LYS A 642 -3.14 11.13 -3.85
C LYS A 642 -1.92 10.93 -4.72
N MET A 643 -1.40 12.04 -5.22
CA MET A 643 -0.18 12.07 -6.03
C MET A 643 0.76 13.15 -5.50
N ASP A 644 2.01 12.78 -5.27
CA ASP A 644 3.03 13.74 -4.81
C ASP A 644 3.63 14.56 -5.96
N SER A 645 4.60 15.43 -5.65
CA SER A 645 5.26 16.30 -6.63
C SER A 645 6.10 15.54 -7.66
N GLU A 646 6.44 14.27 -7.38
CA GLU A 646 7.17 13.37 -8.28
C GLU A 646 6.22 12.49 -9.11
N ASP A 647 4.92 12.78 -9.07
CA ASP A 647 3.85 12.02 -9.71
C ASP A 647 3.73 10.57 -9.18
N ASN A 648 4.22 10.27 -7.96
CA ASN A 648 3.99 8.97 -7.33
C ASN A 648 2.64 8.94 -6.62
N ARG A 649 1.83 7.93 -6.95
CA ARG A 649 0.50 7.71 -6.37
C ARG A 649 0.55 7.06 -4.98
N HIS A 650 -0.31 7.46 -4.04
CA HIS A 650 -0.34 6.91 -2.67
C HIS A 650 -1.66 7.24 -1.96
N ASP A 651 -1.85 6.69 -0.75
CA ASP A 651 -3.01 6.99 0.13
C ASP A 651 -4.38 6.85 -0.60
N PRO A 652 -4.67 5.69 -1.22
CA PRO A 652 -5.93 5.48 -1.92
C PRO A 652 -7.11 5.53 -0.96
N TYR A 653 -8.21 6.14 -1.39
CA TYR A 653 -9.50 5.98 -0.75
C TYR A 653 -10.38 5.05 -1.58
N PHE A 654 -10.43 3.78 -1.15
CA PHE A 654 -11.38 2.79 -1.64
C PHE A 654 -12.72 2.97 -0.93
N LYS A 655 -13.63 3.68 -1.59
CA LYS A 655 -14.93 4.10 -1.08
C LYS A 655 -15.91 2.91 -1.06
N PRO A 656 -16.88 2.89 -0.13
CA PRO A 656 -18.03 2.01 -0.26
C PRO A 656 -18.96 2.48 -1.38
N ASP A 657 -19.93 1.64 -1.72
CA ASP A 657 -21.11 2.06 -2.47
C ASP A 657 -21.95 3.04 -1.61
N TRP A 658 -23.05 3.54 -2.18
CA TRP A 658 -23.80 4.68 -1.65
C TRP A 658 -24.15 4.53 -0.16
N ASN A 659 -23.81 5.56 0.63
CA ASN A 659 -23.88 5.54 2.09
C ASN A 659 -24.21 6.94 2.63
N PRO A 660 -25.50 7.33 2.71
CA PRO A 660 -25.88 8.68 3.11
C PRO A 660 -25.45 9.02 4.54
N GLU A 661 -25.47 8.07 5.48
CA GLU A 661 -25.03 8.30 6.86
C GLU A 661 -23.52 8.59 6.93
N LEU A 662 -22.73 8.00 6.02
CA LEU A 662 -21.33 8.36 5.89
C LEU A 662 -21.16 9.75 5.28
N LEU A 663 -22.02 10.13 4.32
CA LEU A 663 -22.02 11.47 3.71
C LEU A 663 -22.36 12.56 4.74
N GLU A 664 -23.26 12.29 5.68
CA GLU A 664 -23.60 13.21 6.78
C GLU A 664 -22.41 13.47 7.72
N GLY A 665 -21.48 12.53 7.82
CA GLY A 665 -20.31 12.65 8.68
C GLY A 665 -19.06 13.19 7.97
N GLN A 666 -18.94 12.97 6.67
CA GLN A 666 -17.82 13.44 5.83
C GLN A 666 -18.22 13.50 4.35
N ASN A 667 -17.60 14.40 3.58
CA ASN A 667 -17.72 14.41 2.12
C ASN A 667 -16.90 13.27 1.47
N PHE A 668 -17.36 12.03 1.55
CA PHE A 668 -16.63 10.89 0.97
C PHE A 668 -16.80 10.77 -0.55
N LEU A 669 -17.83 11.39 -1.14
CA LEU A 669 -18.06 11.38 -2.59
C LEU A 669 -16.90 12.08 -3.30
N CYS A 670 -16.58 13.31 -2.85
CA CYS A 670 -15.42 14.09 -3.26
C CYS A 670 -15.13 13.97 -4.77
N HIS A 671 -13.97 13.45 -5.17
CA HIS A 671 -13.59 13.34 -6.57
C HIS A 671 -13.43 11.86 -7.00
N LEU A 672 -13.64 11.47 -8.25
CA LEU A 672 -14.36 12.19 -9.29
C LEU A 672 -15.87 11.99 -9.05
N SER A 673 -16.63 13.07 -8.88
CA SER A 673 -18.10 13.03 -8.85
C SER A 673 -18.66 13.59 -10.15
N VAL A 674 -19.55 12.83 -10.80
CA VAL A 674 -20.19 13.17 -12.07
C VAL A 674 -21.71 13.12 -11.89
N THR A 675 -22.39 14.21 -12.19
CA THR A 675 -23.84 14.34 -11.99
C THR A 675 -24.48 14.99 -13.20
N ARG A 676 -25.79 14.83 -13.33
CA ARG A 676 -26.56 15.53 -14.35
C ARG A 676 -26.41 17.05 -14.19
N THR A 677 -26.14 17.74 -15.29
CA THR A 677 -25.94 19.20 -15.27
C THR A 677 -27.24 19.95 -14.92
N ASP A 678 -28.40 19.41 -15.29
CA ASP A 678 -29.71 19.99 -14.92
C ASP A 678 -29.93 19.93 -13.41
N LEU A 679 -29.62 18.82 -12.73
CA LEU A 679 -29.69 18.71 -11.28
C LEU A 679 -28.82 19.74 -10.55
N VAL A 680 -27.58 19.97 -10.99
CA VAL A 680 -26.69 20.99 -10.40
C VAL A 680 -27.33 22.37 -10.47
N ARG A 681 -28.00 22.69 -11.58
CA ARG A 681 -28.70 23.96 -11.77
C ARG A 681 -29.97 24.05 -10.92
N ASP A 682 -30.72 22.96 -10.86
CA ASP A 682 -31.99 22.89 -10.13
C ASP A 682 -31.79 23.09 -8.62
N VAL A 683 -30.68 22.60 -8.06
CA VAL A 683 -30.31 22.85 -6.65
C VAL A 683 -29.59 24.19 -6.42
N GLY A 684 -29.46 25.02 -7.46
CA GLY A 684 -28.91 26.37 -7.38
C GLY A 684 -27.39 26.49 -7.46
N GLY A 685 -26.68 25.44 -7.88
CA GLY A 685 -25.23 25.44 -8.04
C GLY A 685 -24.46 25.55 -6.71
N PHE A 686 -23.26 26.13 -6.79
CA PHE A 686 -22.35 26.30 -5.64
C PHE A 686 -22.73 27.54 -4.83
N MET A 687 -23.03 27.36 -3.54
CA MET A 687 -23.45 28.45 -2.67
C MET A 687 -22.26 29.32 -2.23
N PRO A 688 -22.22 30.62 -2.56
CA PRO A 688 -21.20 31.53 -2.03
C PRO A 688 -21.24 31.60 -0.50
N GLY A 689 -20.07 31.67 0.15
CA GLY A 689 -19.95 31.65 1.62
C GLY A 689 -19.73 30.26 2.22
N LEU A 690 -19.77 29.20 1.39
CA LEU A 690 -19.46 27.82 1.80
C LEU A 690 -18.09 27.35 1.28
N GLU A 691 -17.17 28.27 0.99
CA GLU A 691 -15.83 27.93 0.51
C GLU A 691 -15.15 26.92 1.45
N GLY A 692 -14.54 25.88 0.88
CA GLY A 692 -13.96 24.74 1.59
C GLY A 692 -14.94 23.60 1.90
N SER A 693 -16.25 23.84 1.81
CA SER A 693 -17.31 22.82 1.96
C SER A 693 -18.31 22.83 0.80
N GLN A 694 -18.01 23.57 -0.28
CA GLN A 694 -18.96 23.84 -1.36
C GLN A 694 -19.41 22.57 -2.10
N ASP A 695 -18.51 21.61 -2.28
CA ASP A 695 -18.84 20.34 -2.92
C ASP A 695 -19.74 19.50 -2.01
N TRP A 696 -19.52 19.57 -0.69
CA TRP A 696 -20.31 18.82 0.27
C TRP A 696 -21.75 19.34 0.32
N ASP A 697 -21.95 20.66 0.35
CA ASP A 697 -23.29 21.27 0.24
C ASP A 697 -23.97 20.89 -1.09
N LEU A 698 -23.24 20.99 -2.21
CA LEU A 698 -23.78 20.64 -3.51
C LEU A 698 -24.23 19.17 -3.54
N PHE A 699 -23.39 18.25 -3.08
CA PHE A 699 -23.72 16.82 -3.11
C PHE A 699 -24.86 16.48 -2.17
N LEU A 700 -24.90 17.02 -0.95
CA LEU A 700 -26.04 16.83 -0.04
C LEU A 700 -27.34 17.27 -0.72
N LYS A 701 -27.40 18.50 -1.25
CA LYS A 701 -28.60 19.01 -1.96
C LYS A 701 -29.03 18.13 -3.13
N ILE A 702 -28.07 17.61 -3.92
CA ILE A 702 -28.41 16.73 -5.04
C ILE A 702 -28.95 15.39 -4.53
N THR A 703 -28.22 14.73 -3.63
CA THR A 703 -28.59 13.40 -3.14
C THR A 703 -29.89 13.41 -2.33
N GLU A 704 -30.26 14.52 -1.71
CA GLU A 704 -31.58 14.73 -1.08
C GLU A 704 -32.75 14.63 -2.08
N THR A 705 -32.50 14.75 -3.39
CA THR A 705 -33.52 14.70 -4.46
C THR A 705 -33.52 13.39 -5.25
N LEU A 706 -32.61 12.46 -4.92
CA LEU A 706 -32.41 11.22 -5.66
C LEU A 706 -32.82 10.01 -4.82
N ASP A 707 -33.30 8.98 -5.50
CA ASP A 707 -33.41 7.65 -4.91
C ASP A 707 -32.02 6.98 -4.87
N ASP A 708 -31.82 6.05 -3.93
CA ASP A 708 -30.52 5.41 -3.68
C ASP A 708 -29.98 4.68 -4.93
N GLU A 709 -30.85 4.07 -5.74
CA GLU A 709 -30.47 3.36 -6.97
C GLU A 709 -30.01 4.30 -8.10
N GLU A 710 -30.27 5.61 -7.97
CA GLU A 710 -29.84 6.61 -8.94
C GLU A 710 -28.39 7.10 -8.71
N ILE A 711 -27.75 6.65 -7.61
CA ILE A 711 -26.40 7.03 -7.19
C ILE A 711 -25.47 5.82 -7.30
N ILE A 712 -24.52 5.85 -8.23
CA ILE A 712 -23.69 4.70 -8.57
C ILE A 712 -22.21 4.95 -8.28
N HIS A 713 -21.61 4.03 -7.54
CA HIS A 713 -20.17 4.00 -7.31
C HIS A 713 -19.44 3.28 -8.46
N ILE A 714 -18.32 3.87 -8.90
CA ILE A 714 -17.39 3.31 -9.87
C ILE A 714 -16.09 2.94 -9.11
N PRO A 715 -15.84 1.65 -8.79
CA PRO A 715 -14.74 1.22 -7.92
C PRO A 715 -13.37 1.20 -8.64
N TYR A 716 -13.10 2.25 -9.41
CA TYR A 716 -11.85 2.51 -10.10
C TYR A 716 -11.30 3.85 -9.63
N ILE A 717 -9.98 3.96 -9.54
CA ILE A 717 -9.32 5.20 -9.16
C ILE A 717 -9.26 6.10 -10.40
N LEU A 718 -10.23 6.99 -10.54
CA LEU A 718 -10.37 7.87 -11.71
C LEU A 718 -9.89 9.30 -11.48
N TYR A 719 -9.50 9.62 -10.24
CA TYR A 719 -9.01 10.93 -9.82
C TYR A 719 -7.71 10.81 -9.00
N HIS A 720 -6.75 11.69 -9.26
CA HIS A 720 -5.48 11.77 -8.54
C HIS A 720 -5.32 13.17 -7.93
N TRP A 721 -5.51 13.26 -6.61
CA TRP A 721 -5.44 14.50 -5.84
C TRP A 721 -3.99 14.89 -5.54
N ARG A 722 -3.54 16.06 -5.98
CA ARG A 722 -2.16 16.51 -5.83
C ARG A 722 -1.89 17.00 -4.40
N ALA A 723 -1.03 16.27 -3.70
CA ALA A 723 -0.62 16.60 -2.33
C ALA A 723 0.67 17.43 -2.29
N ILE A 724 0.58 18.75 -2.55
CA ILE A 724 1.70 19.70 -2.55
C ILE A 724 1.56 20.81 -1.49
N LYS A 725 2.67 21.44 -1.10
CA LYS A 725 2.68 22.54 -0.11
C LYS A 725 1.87 23.73 -0.64
N GLY A 726 0.78 24.08 0.06
CA GLY A 726 -0.18 25.12 -0.35
C GLY A 726 -1.47 24.57 -1.00
N SER A 727 -1.57 23.26 -1.23
CA SER A 727 -2.85 22.58 -1.49
C SER A 727 -3.58 22.33 -0.16
N THR A 728 -4.91 22.39 -0.19
CA THR A 728 -5.79 22.04 0.93
C THR A 728 -5.52 20.62 1.45
N ALA A 729 -4.94 19.74 0.62
CA ALA A 729 -4.47 18.41 1.02
C ALA A 729 -3.41 18.41 2.14
N LEU A 730 -2.69 19.53 2.36
CA LEU A 730 -1.59 19.65 3.33
C LEU A 730 -1.62 20.90 4.23
N ALA A 731 -2.56 21.84 4.04
CA ALA A 731 -2.54 23.14 4.71
C ALA A 731 -3.17 23.12 6.11
N LEU A 732 -2.31 23.11 7.14
CA LEU A 732 -2.66 23.23 8.57
C LEU A 732 -3.21 24.62 8.96
N GLU A 733 -3.12 25.63 8.09
CA GLU A 733 -3.50 27.03 8.36
C GLU A 733 -4.97 27.36 8.00
N GLU A 734 -5.67 26.49 7.26
CA GLU A 734 -7.02 26.74 6.73
C GLU A 734 -8.18 26.31 7.65
N LYS A 735 -7.88 25.84 8.87
CA LYS A 735 -8.83 25.13 9.75
C LYS A 735 -10.02 25.95 10.28
N GLY A 736 -9.95 27.28 10.26
CA GLY A 736 -10.98 28.15 10.86
C GLY A 736 -12.26 28.20 10.03
N TYR A 737 -12.17 28.76 8.83
CA TYR A 737 -13.33 28.98 7.96
C TYR A 737 -13.93 27.68 7.42
N ILE A 738 -13.12 26.65 7.15
CA ILE A 738 -13.60 25.33 6.69
C ILE A 738 -14.54 24.72 7.73
N LYS A 739 -14.21 24.86 9.02
CA LYS A 739 -15.06 24.36 10.10
C LYS A 739 -16.41 25.09 10.15
N GLU A 740 -16.40 26.40 9.94
CA GLU A 740 -17.62 27.22 9.90
C GLU A 740 -18.48 26.87 8.67
N SER A 741 -17.88 26.74 7.49
CA SER A 741 -18.60 26.37 6.27
C SER A 741 -19.15 24.94 6.33
N SER A 742 -18.42 24.00 6.93
CA SER A 742 -18.89 22.63 7.15
C SER A 742 -20.07 22.57 8.13
N LEU A 743 -19.98 23.31 9.25
CA LEU A 743 -21.09 23.40 10.20
C LEU A 743 -22.35 23.96 9.51
N LYS A 744 -22.19 25.06 8.76
CA LYS A 744 -23.29 25.68 8.03
C LYS A 744 -23.91 24.75 6.99
N THR A 745 -23.07 24.00 6.27
CA THR A 745 -23.51 22.98 5.30
C THR A 745 -24.42 21.94 5.97
N LEU A 746 -24.03 21.43 7.14
CA LEU A 746 -24.83 20.45 7.89
C LEU A 746 -26.09 21.07 8.51
N GLU A 747 -26.02 22.30 9.02
CA GLU A 747 -27.20 23.02 9.52
C GLU A 747 -28.26 23.18 8.42
N ASP A 748 -27.83 23.55 7.22
CA ASP A 748 -28.71 23.73 6.07
C ASP A 748 -29.27 22.38 5.59
N HIS A 749 -28.46 21.30 5.60
CA HIS A 749 -28.92 19.94 5.33
C HIS A 749 -29.98 19.47 6.33
N CYS A 750 -29.72 19.58 7.64
CA CYS A 750 -30.69 19.21 8.68
C CYS A 750 -31.99 20.01 8.56
N SER A 751 -31.90 21.29 8.21
CA SER A 751 -33.07 22.15 7.96
C SER A 751 -33.90 21.66 6.78
N ARG A 752 -33.27 21.31 5.65
CA ARG A 752 -33.96 20.77 4.45
C ARG A 752 -34.59 19.40 4.71
N MET A 753 -33.90 18.53 5.44
CA MET A 753 -34.38 17.20 5.81
C MET A 753 -35.38 17.22 6.99
N MET A 754 -35.67 18.40 7.55
CA MET A 754 -36.53 18.57 8.73
C MET A 754 -36.10 17.68 9.91
N SER A 755 -34.80 17.43 10.04
CA SER A 755 -34.26 16.52 11.05
C SER A 755 -33.86 17.28 12.32
N GLN A 756 -34.23 16.73 13.48
CA GLN A 756 -33.82 17.25 14.77
C GLN A 756 -32.56 16.54 15.24
N SER A 757 -31.40 17.13 14.96
CA SER A 757 -30.10 16.60 15.35
C SER A 757 -29.17 17.65 15.92
N ASP A 758 -28.35 17.24 16.88
CA ASP A 758 -27.22 18.05 17.34
C ASP A 758 -26.00 17.75 16.44
N ILE A 759 -25.36 18.80 15.91
CA ILE A 759 -24.19 18.68 15.03
C ILE A 759 -22.92 18.77 15.89
N ILE A 760 -22.17 17.68 15.97
CA ILE A 760 -21.02 17.56 16.88
C ILE A 760 -19.74 17.35 16.08
N PRO A 761 -18.72 18.23 16.19
CA PRO A 761 -17.44 18.01 15.54
C PRO A 761 -16.69 16.85 16.20
N ILE A 762 -16.07 16.00 15.40
CA ILE A 762 -15.26 14.87 15.86
C ILE A 762 -13.82 14.96 15.32
N ALA A 763 -12.97 14.00 15.67
CA ALA A 763 -11.58 13.96 15.22
C ALA A 763 -11.48 13.93 13.68
N HIS A 764 -10.32 14.35 13.16
CA HIS A 764 -10.01 14.38 11.72
C HIS A 764 -10.86 15.35 10.87
N GLY A 765 -11.54 16.32 11.49
CA GLY A 765 -12.30 17.34 10.76
C GLY A 765 -13.66 16.86 10.27
N HIS A 766 -14.16 15.75 10.81
CA HIS A 766 -15.45 15.16 10.47
C HIS A 766 -16.52 15.52 11.51
N TRP A 767 -17.76 15.07 11.28
CA TRP A 767 -18.91 15.45 12.08
C TRP A 767 -19.78 14.25 12.47
N ARG A 768 -20.56 14.42 13.53
CA ARG A 768 -21.63 13.51 13.97
C ARG A 768 -22.93 14.29 13.97
N LEU A 769 -23.95 13.73 13.30
CA LEU A 769 -25.34 14.11 13.52
C LEU A 769 -25.92 13.23 14.63
N LYS A 770 -26.11 13.79 15.83
CA LYS A 770 -26.77 13.09 16.94
C LYS A 770 -28.28 13.33 16.83
N TYR A 771 -28.98 12.38 16.25
CA TYR A 771 -30.45 12.40 16.13
C TYR A 771 -31.11 12.26 17.50
N LYS A 772 -32.18 13.02 17.72
CA LYS A 772 -32.99 12.91 18.93
C LYS A 772 -33.96 11.74 18.80
N ALA A 773 -34.13 10.99 19.89
CA ALA A 773 -35.20 10.00 19.96
C ALA A 773 -36.58 10.70 19.81
N PRO A 774 -37.57 10.03 19.18
CA PRO A 774 -38.91 10.59 19.03
C PRO A 774 -39.58 10.83 20.39
N TYR A 775 -40.55 11.75 20.43
CA TYR A 775 -41.40 11.97 21.59
C TYR A 775 -42.88 11.69 21.26
N PRO A 776 -43.59 10.85 22.05
CA PRO A 776 -43.07 10.05 23.16
C PRO A 776 -42.06 8.98 22.70
N THR A 777 -41.10 8.66 23.56
CA THR A 777 -40.07 7.64 23.26
C THR A 777 -40.71 6.25 23.20
N PRO A 778 -40.46 5.43 22.15
CA PRO A 778 -41.04 4.09 22.03
C PRO A 778 -40.56 3.17 23.14
N LYS A 779 -41.36 2.15 23.51
CA LYS A 779 -40.91 1.19 24.52
C LYS A 779 -39.88 0.22 23.93
N ALA A 780 -38.70 0.14 24.55
CA ALA A 780 -37.63 -0.78 24.16
C ALA A 780 -37.56 -1.98 25.10
N THR A 781 -37.66 -3.20 24.58
CA THR A 781 -37.52 -4.43 25.38
C THR A 781 -36.17 -5.08 25.17
N ILE A 782 -35.37 -5.16 26.23
CA ILE A 782 -34.05 -5.79 26.24
C ILE A 782 -34.18 -7.28 26.53
N ILE A 783 -33.93 -8.11 25.53
CA ILE A 783 -34.04 -9.57 25.58
C ILE A 783 -32.65 -10.16 25.82
N ILE A 784 -32.48 -10.86 26.95
CA ILE A 784 -31.20 -11.41 27.41
C ILE A 784 -31.28 -12.95 27.56
N PRO A 785 -30.80 -13.72 26.58
CA PRO A 785 -30.65 -15.17 26.67
C PRO A 785 -29.71 -15.58 27.80
N THR A 786 -30.14 -16.45 28.72
CA THR A 786 -29.31 -16.91 29.83
C THR A 786 -29.44 -18.40 30.09
N ARG A 787 -28.33 -19.02 30.47
CA ARG A 787 -28.31 -20.30 31.18
C ARG A 787 -27.18 -20.29 32.19
N ASN A 788 -27.52 -20.50 33.46
CA ASN A 788 -26.56 -20.57 34.56
C ASN A 788 -25.68 -19.29 34.69
N GLN A 789 -24.67 -19.32 35.57
CA GLN A 789 -23.65 -18.27 35.71
C GLN A 789 -24.21 -16.88 36.08
N SER A 790 -24.93 -16.83 37.20
CA SER A 790 -25.49 -15.62 37.81
C SER A 790 -24.54 -14.41 37.82
N SER A 791 -23.25 -14.60 38.08
CA SER A 791 -22.26 -13.50 38.15
C SER A 791 -22.12 -12.73 36.84
N ILE A 792 -22.20 -13.42 35.70
CA ILE A 792 -22.14 -12.82 34.36
C ILE A 792 -23.43 -12.03 34.11
N LEU A 793 -24.59 -12.66 34.30
CA LEU A 793 -25.89 -12.01 34.10
C LEU A 793 -26.05 -10.79 35.01
N LYS A 794 -25.66 -10.91 36.28
CA LYS A 794 -25.70 -9.83 37.25
C LYS A 794 -24.89 -8.63 36.80
N SER A 795 -23.66 -8.84 36.33
CA SER A 795 -22.83 -7.77 35.79
C SER A 795 -23.49 -7.08 34.59
N CYS A 796 -24.17 -7.83 33.72
CA CYS A 796 -24.89 -7.28 32.58
C CYS A 796 -26.08 -6.40 33.03
N ILE A 797 -27.00 -6.96 33.83
CA ILE A 797 -28.20 -6.26 34.32
C ILE A 797 -27.83 -5.00 35.12
N GLU A 798 -26.89 -5.12 36.06
CA GLU A 798 -26.44 -3.98 36.87
C GLU A 798 -25.81 -2.89 35.97
N SER A 799 -25.06 -3.26 34.92
CA SER A 799 -24.51 -2.26 34.01
C SER A 799 -25.59 -1.51 33.23
N ILE A 800 -26.66 -2.20 32.81
CA ILE A 800 -27.79 -1.60 32.10
C ILE A 800 -28.51 -0.62 33.03
N GLN A 801 -28.93 -1.09 34.21
CA GLN A 801 -29.71 -0.30 35.17
C GLN A 801 -28.93 0.93 35.68
N ASN A 802 -27.62 0.80 35.90
CA ASN A 802 -26.80 1.89 36.45
C ASN A 802 -26.37 2.92 35.40
N ALA A 803 -26.15 2.51 34.14
CA ALA A 803 -25.59 3.40 33.13
C ALA A 803 -26.64 4.01 32.20
N THR A 804 -27.70 3.28 31.85
CA THR A 804 -28.62 3.64 30.75
C THR A 804 -29.45 4.87 31.08
N THR A 805 -29.39 5.90 30.24
CA THR A 805 -30.16 7.16 30.41
C THR A 805 -31.52 7.14 29.72
N TYR A 806 -31.72 6.24 28.75
CA TYR A 806 -33.01 6.03 28.11
C TYR A 806 -34.00 5.49 29.13
N VAL A 807 -35.22 6.06 29.19
CA VAL A 807 -36.14 5.80 30.32
C VAL A 807 -37.22 4.76 30.02
N ASN A 808 -37.64 4.61 28.76
CA ASN A 808 -38.77 3.76 28.40
C ASN A 808 -38.31 2.37 27.96
N TYR A 809 -37.74 1.60 28.88
CA TYR A 809 -37.31 0.23 28.61
C TYR A 809 -37.73 -0.77 29.69
N ASP A 810 -37.80 -2.03 29.32
CA ASP A 810 -37.87 -3.17 30.25
C ASP A 810 -36.80 -4.22 29.92
N ILE A 811 -36.51 -5.09 30.88
CA ILE A 811 -35.52 -6.17 30.74
C ILE A 811 -36.24 -7.51 30.86
N VAL A 812 -35.98 -8.38 29.90
CA VAL A 812 -36.53 -9.73 29.80
C VAL A 812 -35.37 -10.73 29.73
N VAL A 813 -35.24 -11.57 30.76
CA VAL A 813 -34.28 -12.68 30.79
C VAL A 813 -34.96 -13.94 30.26
N VAL A 814 -34.36 -14.56 29.24
CA VAL A 814 -34.87 -15.81 28.65
C VAL A 814 -34.07 -16.97 29.23
N ASP A 815 -34.68 -17.70 30.16
CA ASP A 815 -34.02 -18.82 30.85
C ASP A 815 -34.03 -20.08 29.99
N ASN A 816 -32.86 -20.55 29.57
CA ASN A 816 -32.70 -21.83 28.90
C ASN A 816 -32.29 -22.95 29.86
N GLN A 817 -33.25 -23.40 30.67
CA GLN A 817 -33.11 -24.57 31.55
C GLN A 817 -31.95 -24.41 32.55
N THR A 818 -31.88 -23.27 33.24
CA THR A 818 -30.94 -23.05 34.35
C THR A 818 -31.14 -24.10 35.44
N ASP A 819 -30.05 -24.70 35.89
CA ASP A 819 -30.04 -25.79 36.87
C ASP A 819 -29.12 -25.54 38.07
N ASP A 820 -28.31 -24.48 38.05
CA ASP A 820 -27.48 -24.13 39.20
C ASP A 820 -28.27 -23.32 40.26
N PRO A 821 -28.13 -23.65 41.56
CA PRO A 821 -28.90 -22.99 42.61
C PRO A 821 -28.63 -21.48 42.75
N GLU A 822 -27.42 -21.02 42.39
CA GLU A 822 -27.01 -19.62 42.56
C GLU A 822 -27.79 -18.71 41.59
N THR A 823 -27.93 -19.15 40.34
CA THR A 823 -28.69 -18.43 39.30
C THR A 823 -30.19 -18.48 39.56
N LEU A 824 -30.71 -19.61 40.05
CA LEU A 824 -32.12 -19.71 40.44
C LEU A 824 -32.48 -18.80 41.62
N GLU A 825 -31.57 -18.58 42.56
CA GLU A 825 -31.78 -17.61 43.64
C GLU A 825 -31.69 -16.18 43.12
N PHE A 826 -30.70 -15.88 42.27
CA PHE A 826 -30.55 -14.58 41.63
C PHE A 826 -31.77 -14.20 40.77
N PHE A 827 -32.40 -15.16 40.09
CA PHE A 827 -33.65 -14.95 39.37
C PHE A 827 -34.77 -14.38 40.25
N LYS A 828 -34.93 -14.89 41.48
CA LYS A 828 -35.90 -14.34 42.42
C LYS A 828 -35.55 -12.91 42.82
N GLU A 829 -34.26 -12.60 42.99
CA GLU A 829 -33.79 -11.26 43.35
C GLU A 829 -34.08 -10.22 42.26
N ILE A 830 -33.95 -10.58 40.97
CA ILE A 830 -34.18 -9.65 39.85
C ILE A 830 -35.65 -9.52 39.45
N GLU A 831 -36.48 -10.54 39.70
CA GLU A 831 -37.94 -10.42 39.53
C GLU A 831 -38.53 -9.34 40.46
N GLU A 832 -37.94 -9.14 41.65
CA GLU A 832 -38.29 -8.04 42.55
C GLU A 832 -37.84 -6.65 42.05
N GLN A 833 -36.98 -6.59 41.02
CA GLN A 833 -36.43 -5.38 40.40
C GLN A 833 -37.05 -5.08 39.03
N ASP A 834 -38.29 -5.52 38.80
CA ASP A 834 -39.02 -5.36 37.54
C ASP A 834 -38.34 -6.00 36.30
N VAL A 835 -37.48 -7.01 36.51
CA VAL A 835 -36.94 -7.84 35.42
C VAL A 835 -37.84 -9.04 35.20
N GLN A 836 -38.35 -9.22 33.98
CA GLN A 836 -39.20 -10.36 33.64
C GLN A 836 -38.36 -11.59 33.29
N ILE A 837 -38.73 -12.76 33.79
CA ILE A 837 -38.09 -14.03 33.43
C ILE A 837 -39.04 -14.88 32.59
N ILE A 838 -38.60 -15.29 31.41
CA ILE A 838 -39.35 -16.15 30.48
C ILE A 838 -38.65 -17.50 30.38
N PRO A 839 -39.28 -18.60 30.82
CA PRO A 839 -38.68 -19.94 30.69
C PRO A 839 -38.78 -20.45 29.25
N TYR A 840 -37.66 -20.98 28.73
CA TYR A 840 -37.56 -21.66 27.43
C TYR A 840 -37.17 -23.13 27.64
N PRO A 841 -38.17 -24.05 27.75
CA PRO A 841 -37.96 -25.44 28.15
C PRO A 841 -37.54 -26.36 26.99
N HIS A 842 -36.73 -25.86 26.05
CA HIS A 842 -36.24 -26.61 24.90
C HIS A 842 -34.71 -26.68 24.84
N PRO A 843 -34.11 -27.57 24.04
CA PRO A 843 -32.67 -27.56 23.79
C PRO A 843 -32.18 -26.19 23.31
N PHE A 844 -30.95 -25.85 23.65
CA PHE A 844 -30.35 -24.57 23.28
C PHE A 844 -30.37 -24.36 21.77
N ASN A 845 -31.02 -23.27 21.35
CA ASN A 845 -31.00 -22.73 20.00
C ASN A 845 -31.17 -21.21 20.14
N PHE A 846 -30.12 -20.45 19.84
CA PHE A 846 -30.06 -19.00 20.03
C PHE A 846 -31.14 -18.27 19.22
N SER A 847 -31.38 -18.73 18.00
CA SER A 847 -32.41 -18.14 17.13
C SER A 847 -33.81 -18.41 17.70
N ALA A 848 -34.10 -19.67 18.04
CA ALA A 848 -35.41 -20.06 18.54
C ALA A 848 -35.76 -19.42 19.89
N LEU A 849 -34.80 -19.34 20.82
CA LEU A 849 -35.06 -18.73 22.12
C LEU A 849 -35.32 -17.22 22.02
N ASN A 850 -34.64 -16.52 21.10
CA ASN A 850 -34.88 -15.09 20.86
C ASN A 850 -36.21 -14.85 20.15
N ASN A 851 -36.55 -15.67 19.14
CA ASN A 851 -37.87 -15.65 18.50
C ASN A 851 -39.00 -15.89 19.51
N TYR A 852 -38.82 -16.88 20.39
CA TYR A 852 -39.79 -17.22 21.44
C TYR A 852 -40.05 -16.05 22.37
N ALA A 853 -39.01 -15.33 22.80
CA ALA A 853 -39.15 -14.17 23.66
C ALA A 853 -39.74 -12.96 22.93
N ALA A 854 -39.30 -12.66 21.70
CA ALA A 854 -39.81 -11.56 20.88
C ALA A 854 -41.34 -11.63 20.68
N ASN A 855 -41.89 -12.84 20.58
CA ASN A 855 -43.33 -13.08 20.43
C ASN A 855 -44.15 -12.83 21.72
N GLN A 856 -43.50 -12.74 22.89
CA GLN A 856 -44.17 -12.60 24.18
C GLN A 856 -44.09 -11.19 24.78
N VAL A 857 -43.26 -10.32 24.21
CA VAL A 857 -43.03 -8.97 24.72
C VAL A 857 -43.82 -7.94 23.94
N GLU A 858 -44.16 -6.81 24.56
CA GLU A 858 -44.98 -5.75 23.95
C GLU A 858 -44.16 -4.56 23.41
N GLY A 859 -42.85 -4.52 23.66
CA GLY A 859 -41.97 -3.43 23.20
C GLY A 859 -42.05 -3.21 21.69
N GLU A 860 -42.15 -1.95 21.28
CA GLU A 860 -42.12 -1.53 19.88
C GLU A 860 -40.72 -1.71 19.27
N ILE A 861 -39.69 -1.58 20.11
CA ILE A 861 -38.29 -1.79 19.79
C ILE A 861 -37.80 -3.03 20.53
N LEU A 862 -37.21 -3.99 19.82
CA LEU A 862 -36.54 -5.15 20.39
C LEU A 862 -35.05 -4.89 20.46
N VAL A 863 -34.44 -5.18 21.60
CA VAL A 863 -32.99 -5.12 21.81
C VAL A 863 -32.49 -6.51 22.17
N PHE A 864 -31.85 -7.19 21.23
CA PHE A 864 -31.20 -8.47 21.47
C PHE A 864 -29.81 -8.22 22.06
N LEU A 865 -29.57 -8.75 23.26
CA LEU A 865 -28.35 -8.49 24.02
C LEU A 865 -27.84 -9.78 24.66
N ASN A 866 -26.57 -10.10 24.45
CA ASN A 866 -25.97 -11.25 25.13
C ASN A 866 -25.81 -10.98 26.64
N ASN A 867 -25.86 -12.05 27.45
CA ASN A 867 -25.75 -11.95 28.90
C ASN A 867 -24.34 -11.57 29.40
N ASP A 868 -23.31 -11.66 28.57
CA ASP A 868 -21.92 -11.33 28.86
C ASP A 868 -21.47 -9.99 28.25
N VAL A 869 -22.41 -9.03 28.22
CA VAL A 869 -22.17 -7.65 27.77
C VAL A 869 -22.16 -6.68 28.96
N THR A 870 -21.38 -5.60 28.85
CA THR A 870 -21.34 -4.52 29.85
C THR A 870 -21.42 -3.16 29.15
N VAL A 871 -22.39 -2.33 29.55
CA VAL A 871 -22.58 -0.98 28.99
C VAL A 871 -21.41 -0.06 29.35
N ILE A 872 -20.91 0.73 28.39
CA ILE A 872 -19.83 1.71 28.62
C ILE A 872 -20.38 3.13 28.78
N ASN A 873 -21.24 3.59 27.87
CA ASN A 873 -21.78 4.95 27.88
C ASN A 873 -23.30 4.94 28.05
N GLY A 874 -23.82 5.91 28.81
CA GLY A 874 -25.22 5.90 29.23
C GLY A 874 -26.24 6.17 28.12
N ASP A 875 -25.86 6.93 27.09
CA ASP A 875 -26.72 7.27 25.95
C ASP A 875 -26.74 6.21 24.85
N TRP A 876 -26.19 5.00 25.09
CA TRP A 876 -26.11 3.92 24.10
C TRP A 876 -27.48 3.53 23.53
N LEU A 877 -28.48 3.32 24.39
CA LEU A 877 -29.81 2.88 23.97
C LEU A 877 -30.57 4.00 23.26
N GLU A 878 -30.43 5.25 23.73
CA GLU A 878 -31.02 6.41 23.07
C GLU A 878 -30.46 6.59 21.65
N GLU A 879 -29.14 6.44 21.48
CA GLU A 879 -28.48 6.47 20.17
C GLU A 879 -29.00 5.37 19.25
N MET A 880 -29.12 4.13 19.72
CA MET A 880 -29.59 3.03 18.86
C MET A 880 -31.08 3.17 18.52
N VAL A 881 -31.91 3.60 19.46
CA VAL A 881 -33.35 3.82 19.24
C VAL A 881 -33.60 4.98 18.30
N SER A 882 -32.82 6.07 18.36
CA SER A 882 -33.02 7.21 17.46
C SER A 882 -32.80 6.84 15.99
N HIS A 883 -31.84 5.94 15.70
CA HIS A 883 -31.67 5.36 14.37
C HIS A 883 -32.75 4.33 14.04
N ALA A 884 -33.06 3.41 14.96
CA ALA A 884 -34.04 2.34 14.71
C ALA A 884 -35.47 2.86 14.51
N HIS A 885 -35.77 4.08 14.94
CA HIS A 885 -37.06 4.72 14.70
C HIS A 885 -37.24 5.22 13.25
N LYS A 886 -36.16 5.48 12.51
CA LYS A 886 -36.23 5.95 11.13
C LYS A 886 -36.87 4.87 10.23
N PRO A 887 -37.95 5.17 9.49
CA PRO A 887 -38.73 4.17 8.75
C PRO A 887 -37.89 3.27 7.83
N GLU A 888 -36.89 3.81 7.18
CA GLU A 888 -35.99 3.13 6.25
C GLU A 888 -34.96 2.21 6.94
N ILE A 889 -34.76 2.32 8.26
CA ILE A 889 -33.76 1.55 9.00
C ILE A 889 -34.38 0.30 9.61
N GLY A 890 -33.81 -0.87 9.34
CA GLY A 890 -34.29 -2.14 9.84
C GLY A 890 -33.53 -2.65 11.07
N ALA A 891 -32.19 -2.63 11.06
CA ALA A 891 -31.39 -3.03 12.21
C ALA A 891 -30.29 -2.03 12.55
N VAL A 892 -29.99 -1.89 13.83
CA VAL A 892 -28.94 -1.02 14.36
C VAL A 892 -27.99 -1.81 15.24
N GLY A 893 -26.69 -1.72 14.97
CA GLY A 893 -25.63 -2.40 15.72
C GLY A 893 -24.76 -1.44 16.53
N ALA A 894 -24.31 -1.91 17.69
CA ALA A 894 -23.41 -1.17 18.56
C ALA A 894 -21.92 -1.36 18.21
N LYS A 895 -21.06 -0.50 18.74
CA LYS A 895 -19.61 -0.72 18.78
C LYS A 895 -19.25 -1.58 19.99
N LEU A 896 -18.75 -2.78 19.72
CA LEU A 896 -18.35 -3.71 20.78
C LEU A 896 -16.84 -3.75 20.91
N TYR A 897 -16.37 -3.68 22.15
CA TYR A 897 -14.98 -3.89 22.51
C TYR A 897 -14.79 -5.24 23.20
N PHE A 898 -13.62 -5.82 22.97
CA PHE A 898 -13.09 -6.82 23.89
C PHE A 898 -12.70 -6.16 25.23
N PRO A 899 -12.59 -6.94 26.33
CA PRO A 899 -12.14 -6.42 27.62
C PRO A 899 -10.77 -5.73 27.59
N GLU A 900 -9.94 -6.02 26.59
CA GLU A 900 -8.63 -5.39 26.38
C GLU A 900 -8.67 -4.04 25.62
N ASP A 901 -9.83 -3.40 25.48
CA ASP A 901 -10.01 -2.11 24.76
C ASP A 901 -9.61 -2.17 23.27
N CYS A 902 -9.80 -3.32 22.62
CA CYS A 902 -9.73 -3.44 21.17
C CYS A 902 -11.10 -3.75 20.57
N ILE A 903 -11.31 -3.37 19.31
CA ILE A 903 -12.58 -3.54 18.60
C ILE A 903 -12.87 -5.02 18.41
N GLN A 904 -14.06 -5.45 18.80
CA GLN A 904 -14.62 -6.75 18.46
C GLN A 904 -15.62 -6.63 17.30
N HIS A 905 -16.44 -5.59 17.31
CA HIS A 905 -17.45 -5.35 16.28
C HIS A 905 -17.55 -3.86 15.94
N ALA A 906 -17.39 -3.57 14.65
CA ALA A 906 -17.62 -2.25 14.06
C ALA A 906 -18.53 -2.31 12.82
N GLY A 907 -19.43 -3.30 12.78
CA GLY A 907 -20.12 -3.78 11.57
C GLY A 907 -19.60 -5.16 11.11
N ILE A 908 -20.32 -5.79 10.18
CA ILE A 908 -19.95 -7.05 9.54
C ILE A 908 -19.93 -6.85 8.02
N ILE A 909 -18.85 -7.32 7.40
CA ILE A 909 -18.65 -7.35 5.95
C ILE A 909 -18.82 -8.77 5.43
N LEU A 910 -19.61 -8.94 4.37
CA LEU A 910 -19.85 -10.20 3.70
C LEU A 910 -18.60 -10.69 2.95
N GLY A 911 -18.47 -11.99 2.81
CA GLY A 911 -17.45 -12.65 2.00
C GLY A 911 -16.12 -12.83 2.72
N ILE A 912 -15.87 -12.07 3.79
CA ILE A 912 -14.67 -12.26 4.60
C ILE A 912 -14.64 -13.70 5.13
N ASN A 913 -13.51 -14.38 4.95
CA ASN A 913 -13.33 -15.79 5.30
C ASN A 913 -14.39 -16.74 4.67
N GLY A 914 -15.00 -16.33 3.55
CA GLY A 914 -15.93 -17.12 2.76
C GLY A 914 -17.40 -17.08 3.18
N VAL A 915 -17.76 -16.32 4.22
CA VAL A 915 -19.17 -16.01 4.56
C VAL A 915 -19.31 -14.56 4.99
N ALA A 916 -18.71 -14.17 6.11
CA ALA A 916 -18.70 -12.80 6.63
C ALA A 916 -17.70 -12.65 7.79
N GLY A 917 -17.31 -11.41 8.10
CA GLY A 917 -16.38 -11.09 9.20
C GLY A 917 -16.61 -9.68 9.77
N HIS A 918 -16.20 -9.47 11.02
CA HIS A 918 -16.35 -8.17 11.70
C HIS A 918 -15.30 -7.18 11.18
N CYS A 919 -15.69 -6.05 10.61
CA CYS A 919 -14.72 -5.08 10.11
C CYS A 919 -13.89 -4.46 11.25
N PHE A 920 -12.63 -4.13 10.94
CA PHE A 920 -11.68 -3.49 11.85
C PHE A 920 -11.45 -4.25 13.17
N LYS A 921 -11.72 -5.56 13.18
CA LYS A 921 -11.52 -6.38 14.37
C LYS A 921 -10.08 -6.25 14.86
N TYR A 922 -9.93 -6.08 16.17
CA TYR A 922 -8.69 -5.84 16.90
C TYR A 922 -8.05 -4.45 16.76
N ALA A 923 -8.64 -3.52 15.99
CA ALA A 923 -8.23 -2.12 16.03
C ALA A 923 -8.25 -1.58 17.47
N THR A 924 -7.28 -0.78 17.87
CA THR A 924 -7.26 -0.23 19.23
C THR A 924 -8.33 0.84 19.41
N ARG A 925 -8.83 0.99 20.63
CA ARG A 925 -9.85 1.99 20.95
C ARG A 925 -9.38 3.40 20.56
N GLY A 926 -10.24 4.10 19.82
CA GLY A 926 -9.98 5.46 19.32
C GLY A 926 -9.24 5.52 17.98
N GLU A 927 -8.84 4.38 17.40
CA GLU A 927 -8.31 4.39 16.04
C GLU A 927 -9.32 4.94 15.03
N PRO A 928 -8.87 5.70 14.02
CA PRO A 928 -9.74 6.23 12.98
C PRO A 928 -10.24 5.14 12.01
N GLY A 929 -9.46 4.08 11.80
CA GLY A 929 -9.69 3.15 10.69
C GLY A 929 -9.52 3.85 9.33
N GLN A 930 -9.97 3.20 8.25
CA GLN A 930 -9.89 3.77 6.90
C GLN A 930 -10.72 5.06 6.84
N ARG A 931 -10.06 6.21 6.59
CA ARG A 931 -10.70 7.54 6.50
C ARG A 931 -11.68 7.85 7.65
N ASN A 932 -11.26 7.54 8.88
CA ASN A 932 -12.05 7.82 10.11
C ASN A 932 -13.39 7.06 10.22
N ARG A 933 -13.63 6.03 9.39
CA ARG A 933 -14.86 5.23 9.40
C ARG A 933 -15.16 4.59 10.76
N LEU A 934 -14.16 4.30 11.60
CA LEU A 934 -14.41 3.77 12.96
C LEU A 934 -15.10 4.76 13.92
N ASN A 935 -15.22 6.02 13.53
CA ASN A 935 -15.85 7.09 14.31
C ASN A 935 -17.05 7.71 13.57
N LEU A 936 -17.50 7.12 12.47
CA LEU A 936 -18.63 7.61 11.67
C LEU A 936 -19.75 6.57 11.62
N VAL A 937 -20.99 7.05 11.73
CA VAL A 937 -22.20 6.24 11.51
C VAL A 937 -22.24 5.82 10.05
N GLN A 938 -22.59 4.57 9.78
CA GLN A 938 -22.54 4.02 8.43
C GLN A 938 -23.63 3.00 8.20
N ARG A 939 -24.16 2.96 6.98
CA ARG A 939 -24.80 1.75 6.45
C ARG A 939 -23.79 0.61 6.33
N ILE A 940 -24.20 -0.55 6.81
CA ILE A 940 -23.45 -1.80 6.75
C ILE A 940 -24.35 -2.91 6.20
N SER A 941 -23.77 -3.99 5.69
CA SER A 941 -24.56 -5.15 5.27
C SER A 941 -25.16 -5.89 6.46
N SER A 942 -24.41 -6.02 7.57
CA SER A 942 -24.89 -6.72 8.76
C SER A 942 -24.28 -6.18 10.06
N VAL A 943 -25.00 -6.39 11.16
CA VAL A 943 -24.55 -6.16 12.54
C VAL A 943 -24.72 -7.44 13.37
N THR A 944 -24.10 -7.51 14.55
CA THR A 944 -24.15 -8.72 15.37
C THR A 944 -25.27 -8.72 16.41
N ALA A 945 -25.87 -9.88 16.67
CA ALA A 945 -26.88 -10.06 17.72
C ALA A 945 -26.30 -10.04 19.16
N ALA A 946 -24.99 -9.85 19.34
CA ALA A 946 -24.45 -9.57 20.68
C ALA A 946 -24.99 -8.24 21.25
N CYS A 947 -25.31 -7.27 20.38
CA CYS A 947 -26.14 -6.09 20.69
C CYS A 947 -26.76 -5.57 19.39
N LEU A 948 -28.03 -5.91 19.15
CA LEU A 948 -28.79 -5.56 17.94
C LEU A 948 -30.14 -4.96 18.34
N VAL A 949 -30.47 -3.80 17.77
CA VAL A 949 -31.75 -3.12 17.96
C VAL A 949 -32.55 -3.15 16.65
N VAL A 950 -33.82 -3.52 16.72
CA VAL A 950 -34.72 -3.63 15.56
C VAL A 950 -36.16 -3.28 15.98
N ARG A 951 -36.93 -2.68 15.08
CA ARG A 951 -38.38 -2.51 15.31
C ARG A 951 -39.06 -3.86 15.30
N LYS A 952 -39.95 -4.11 16.27
CA LYS A 952 -40.70 -5.36 16.36
C LYS A 952 -41.45 -5.67 15.05
N SER A 953 -42.07 -4.66 14.45
CA SER A 953 -42.79 -4.81 13.16
C SER A 953 -41.90 -5.31 12.02
N VAL A 954 -40.66 -4.80 11.92
CA VAL A 954 -39.69 -5.23 10.89
C VAL A 954 -39.20 -6.65 11.19
N PHE A 955 -38.93 -6.95 12.46
CA PHE A 955 -38.53 -8.30 12.88
C PHE A 955 -39.60 -9.34 12.55
N GLU A 956 -40.87 -9.03 12.80
CA GLU A 956 -42.02 -9.89 12.46
C GLU A 956 -42.20 -10.02 10.94
N GLU A 957 -42.08 -8.92 10.19
CA GLU A 957 -42.21 -8.89 8.73
C GLU A 957 -41.24 -9.87 8.05
N VAL A 958 -39.98 -9.89 8.50
CA VAL A 958 -38.96 -10.79 7.92
C VAL A 958 -39.01 -12.21 8.49
N GLY A 959 -39.84 -12.47 9.50
CA GLY A 959 -40.01 -13.79 10.12
C GLY A 959 -39.00 -14.12 11.24
N GLY A 960 -38.41 -13.12 11.88
CA GLY A 960 -37.47 -13.30 12.99
C GLY A 960 -36.14 -13.96 12.61
N PHE A 961 -35.43 -14.59 13.55
CA PHE A 961 -34.21 -15.35 13.26
C PHE A 961 -34.50 -16.69 12.58
N GLU A 962 -33.62 -17.15 11.68
CA GLU A 962 -33.70 -18.46 11.02
C GLU A 962 -33.30 -19.58 11.99
N GLU A 963 -34.29 -20.18 12.66
CA GLU A 963 -34.04 -21.12 13.76
C GLU A 963 -33.85 -22.58 13.33
N GLU A 964 -34.28 -22.98 12.14
CA GLU A 964 -34.16 -24.37 11.68
C GLU A 964 -32.72 -24.69 11.27
N ASN A 965 -32.09 -23.77 10.54
CA ASN A 965 -30.77 -24.00 9.95
C ASN A 965 -29.64 -23.19 10.61
N LEU A 966 -29.95 -22.07 11.28
CA LEU A 966 -28.96 -21.17 11.88
C LEU A 966 -29.19 -21.03 13.38
N GLY A 967 -29.12 -22.14 14.11
CA GLY A 967 -29.41 -22.15 15.55
C GLY A 967 -28.35 -21.48 16.42
N VAL A 968 -27.13 -21.24 15.93
CA VAL A 968 -26.02 -20.73 16.76
C VAL A 968 -25.18 -19.66 16.06
N ALA A 969 -24.77 -19.87 14.81
CA ALA A 969 -23.91 -18.94 14.07
C ALA A 969 -24.64 -18.35 12.85
N PHE A 970 -24.19 -17.17 12.40
CA PHE A 970 -24.68 -16.45 11.22
C PHE A 970 -26.17 -16.06 11.21
N ASN A 971 -26.91 -16.32 12.29
CA ASN A 971 -28.33 -15.95 12.42
C ASN A 971 -28.59 -14.45 12.32
N ASP A 972 -27.69 -13.65 12.89
CA ASP A 972 -27.68 -12.19 12.82
C ASP A 972 -27.42 -11.70 11.39
N ILE A 973 -26.48 -12.35 10.69
CA ILE A 973 -26.19 -12.05 9.28
C ILE A 973 -27.37 -12.36 8.39
N ASP A 974 -27.97 -13.55 8.52
CA ASP A 974 -29.16 -13.91 7.75
C ASP A 974 -30.34 -12.97 8.01
N LEU A 975 -30.59 -12.61 9.28
CA LEU A 975 -31.61 -11.64 9.66
C LEU A 975 -31.36 -10.28 8.98
N CYS A 976 -30.16 -9.73 9.12
CA CYS A 976 -29.79 -8.44 8.51
C CYS A 976 -29.91 -8.46 6.98
N LEU A 977 -29.57 -9.57 6.32
CA LEU A 977 -29.71 -9.71 4.88
C LEU A 977 -31.18 -9.82 4.44
N ARG A 978 -32.04 -10.51 5.19
CA ARG A 978 -33.50 -10.52 4.93
C ARG A 978 -34.15 -9.17 5.16
N ILE A 979 -33.73 -8.43 6.18
CA ILE A 979 -34.13 -7.04 6.43
C ILE A 979 -33.81 -6.17 5.20
N ARG A 980 -32.63 -6.36 4.60
CA ARG A 980 -32.26 -5.67 3.36
C ARG A 980 -33.10 -6.09 2.15
N GLU A 981 -33.40 -7.38 2.02
CA GLU A 981 -34.29 -7.86 0.94
C GLU A 981 -35.72 -7.31 1.07
N ALA A 982 -36.17 -6.98 2.28
CA ALA A 982 -37.45 -6.32 2.54
C ALA A 982 -37.42 -4.80 2.25
N GLY A 983 -36.29 -4.24 1.82
CA GLY A 983 -36.15 -2.82 1.46
C GLY A 983 -35.71 -1.89 2.60
N TYR A 984 -35.23 -2.44 3.71
CA TYR A 984 -34.68 -1.66 4.83
C TYR A 984 -33.14 -1.62 4.80
N PHE A 985 -32.55 -0.69 5.56
CA PHE A 985 -31.11 -0.58 5.72
C PHE A 985 -30.64 -0.98 7.12
N ASN A 986 -29.41 -1.51 7.21
CA ASN A 986 -28.78 -1.78 8.50
C ASN A 986 -27.72 -0.70 8.77
N ILE A 987 -27.71 -0.17 9.99
CA ILE A 987 -26.77 0.86 10.43
C ILE A 987 -25.88 0.29 11.53
N TRP A 988 -24.61 0.69 11.50
CA TRP A 988 -23.71 0.60 12.64
C TRP A 988 -23.41 2.00 13.19
N THR A 989 -23.50 2.17 14.51
CA THR A 989 -23.15 3.43 15.19
C THR A 989 -21.92 3.24 16.10
N PRO A 990 -20.90 4.12 16.00
CA PRO A 990 -19.74 4.08 16.89
C PRO A 990 -20.04 4.65 18.29
N TYR A 991 -21.25 5.15 18.51
CA TYR A 991 -21.65 5.92 19.70
C TYR A 991 -22.49 5.14 20.72
N ALA A 992 -22.92 3.92 20.39
CA ALA A 992 -23.35 2.94 21.38
C ALA A 992 -22.18 2.01 21.67
N GLN A 993 -21.53 2.15 22.83
CA GLN A 993 -20.31 1.43 23.18
C GLN A 993 -20.57 0.45 24.32
N LEU A 994 -20.20 -0.81 24.11
CA LEU A 994 -20.30 -1.87 25.11
C LEU A 994 -19.05 -2.76 25.08
N TYR A 995 -18.73 -3.37 26.21
CA TYR A 995 -17.80 -4.52 26.25
C TYR A 995 -18.58 -5.81 26.04
N HIS A 996 -18.04 -6.73 25.26
CA HIS A 996 -18.57 -8.09 25.15
C HIS A 996 -17.45 -9.07 25.49
N HIS A 997 -17.65 -9.84 26.56
CA HIS A 997 -16.61 -10.63 27.20
C HIS A 997 -16.38 -12.01 26.55
N GLU A 998 -17.12 -12.33 25.48
CA GLU A 998 -17.04 -13.47 24.55
C GLU A 998 -16.57 -14.81 25.13
N SER A 999 -17.46 -15.81 25.08
CA SER A 999 -17.17 -17.22 25.45
C SER A 999 -16.97 -17.49 26.95
N LEU A 1000 -17.24 -16.51 27.83
CA LEU A 1000 -17.31 -16.76 29.28
C LEU A 1000 -18.38 -17.82 29.61
N SER A 1001 -19.54 -17.77 28.94
CA SER A 1001 -20.64 -18.69 29.20
C SER A 1001 -20.58 -20.03 28.43
N ARG A 1002 -19.85 -20.07 27.31
CA ARG A 1002 -19.88 -21.20 26.33
C ARG A 1002 -18.76 -22.23 26.44
N GLY A 1003 -17.65 -21.93 27.11
CA GLY A 1003 -16.51 -22.85 27.29
C GLY A 1003 -15.72 -23.19 26.00
N ASP A 1004 -14.52 -23.75 26.18
CA ASP A 1004 -13.46 -23.93 25.16
C ASP A 1004 -13.87 -24.81 23.94
N ASP A 1005 -13.35 -24.47 22.75
CA ASP A 1005 -14.00 -24.72 21.45
C ASP A 1005 -13.53 -25.98 20.68
N ASN A 1006 -13.23 -27.07 21.41
CA ASN A 1006 -12.58 -28.26 20.84
C ASN A 1006 -13.49 -29.46 20.51
N ASP A 1007 -14.82 -29.31 20.52
CA ASP A 1007 -15.76 -30.41 20.28
C ASP A 1007 -16.00 -30.68 18.77
N GLN A 1008 -15.96 -31.94 18.35
CA GLN A 1008 -16.24 -32.36 16.98
C GLN A 1008 -17.69 -32.06 16.57
N HIS A 1009 -18.65 -32.12 17.51
CA HIS A 1009 -20.05 -31.79 17.24
C HIS A 1009 -20.24 -30.30 16.90
N LYS A 1010 -19.48 -29.39 17.52
CA LYS A 1010 -19.50 -27.96 17.19
C LYS A 1010 -19.01 -27.69 15.76
N LYS A 1011 -17.97 -28.41 15.30
CA LYS A 1011 -17.40 -28.24 13.95
C LYS A 1011 -18.34 -28.68 12.84
N VAL A 1012 -19.06 -29.79 13.04
CA VAL A 1012 -20.06 -30.27 12.07
C VAL A 1012 -21.18 -29.25 11.93
N ARG A 1013 -21.75 -28.78 13.05
CA ARG A 1013 -22.79 -27.75 13.04
C ARG A 1013 -22.36 -26.47 12.31
N VAL A 1014 -21.18 -25.93 12.64
CA VAL A 1014 -20.68 -24.71 12.00
C VAL A 1014 -20.51 -24.88 10.49
N ASN A 1015 -20.09 -26.06 10.02
CA ASN A 1015 -20.02 -26.33 8.59
C ASN A 1015 -21.40 -26.37 7.94
N ASP A 1016 -22.40 -26.99 8.58
CA ASP A 1016 -23.77 -27.02 8.08
C ASP A 1016 -24.37 -25.60 7.98
N GLU A 1017 -24.13 -24.75 8.99
CA GLU A 1017 -24.53 -23.34 9.00
C GLU A 1017 -23.83 -22.53 7.88
N ILE A 1018 -22.53 -22.77 7.63
CA ILE A 1018 -21.77 -22.18 6.51
C ILE A 1018 -22.36 -22.62 5.16
N GLU A 1019 -22.64 -23.91 5.00
CA GLU A 1019 -23.23 -24.44 3.76
C GLU A 1019 -24.62 -23.87 3.51
N PHE A 1020 -25.42 -23.71 4.56
CA PHE A 1020 -26.71 -23.02 4.47
C PHE A 1020 -26.55 -21.58 3.97
N MET A 1021 -25.66 -20.78 4.59
CA MET A 1021 -25.42 -19.40 4.18
C MET A 1021 -24.99 -19.30 2.72
N ARG A 1022 -24.05 -20.16 2.29
CA ARG A 1022 -23.59 -20.22 0.90
C ARG A 1022 -24.71 -20.60 -0.07
N ARG A 1023 -25.53 -21.58 0.29
CA ARG A 1023 -26.67 -22.02 -0.53
C ARG A 1023 -27.75 -20.95 -0.64
N ARG A 1024 -28.05 -20.24 0.44
CA ARG A 1024 -29.11 -19.24 0.51
C ARG A 1024 -28.71 -17.93 -0.17
N TRP A 1025 -27.53 -17.40 0.16
CA TRP A 1025 -27.10 -16.05 -0.22
C TRP A 1025 -26.18 -16.03 -1.45
N GLY A 1026 -25.47 -17.13 -1.74
CA GLY A 1026 -24.69 -17.30 -2.95
C GLY A 1026 -23.74 -16.13 -3.24
N GLU A 1027 -23.82 -15.60 -4.47
CA GLU A 1027 -22.99 -14.48 -4.95
C GLU A 1027 -23.13 -13.20 -4.12
N LYS A 1028 -24.28 -12.97 -3.44
CA LYS A 1028 -24.45 -11.79 -2.58
C LYS A 1028 -23.42 -11.74 -1.45
N LEU A 1029 -22.88 -12.90 -1.04
CA LEU A 1029 -21.81 -12.95 -0.04
C LEU A 1029 -20.49 -12.37 -0.57
N HIS A 1030 -20.29 -12.29 -1.88
CA HIS A 1030 -19.02 -11.82 -2.47
C HIS A 1030 -19.04 -10.33 -2.87
N THR A 1031 -20.22 -9.71 -2.80
CA THR A 1031 -20.47 -8.31 -3.20
C THR A 1031 -21.14 -7.56 -2.05
N ASP A 1032 -20.34 -7.05 -1.11
CA ASP A 1032 -20.81 -6.21 -0.01
C ASP A 1032 -20.77 -4.72 -0.40
N PRO A 1033 -21.90 -4.00 -0.42
CA PRO A 1033 -21.93 -2.57 -0.77
C PRO A 1033 -21.09 -1.69 0.16
N SER A 1034 -20.87 -2.10 1.40
CA SER A 1034 -20.06 -1.33 2.36
C SER A 1034 -18.55 -1.60 2.24
N TYR A 1035 -18.13 -2.43 1.26
CA TYR A 1035 -16.76 -2.89 1.12
C TYR A 1035 -16.26 -2.92 -0.34
N ASN A 1036 -15.22 -2.15 -0.60
CA ASN A 1036 -14.70 -1.97 -1.95
C ASN A 1036 -14.03 -3.25 -2.52
N PRO A 1037 -14.21 -3.56 -3.81
CA PRO A 1037 -13.61 -4.74 -4.46
C PRO A 1037 -12.07 -4.72 -4.53
N ASN A 1038 -11.43 -3.56 -4.35
CA ASN A 1038 -9.98 -3.45 -4.24
C ASN A 1038 -9.43 -3.89 -2.87
N LEU A 1039 -10.31 -4.25 -1.92
CA LEU A 1039 -9.96 -4.70 -0.57
C LEU A 1039 -10.14 -6.21 -0.39
N THR A 1040 -9.28 -6.81 0.43
CA THR A 1040 -9.21 -8.28 0.63
C THR A 1040 -10.43 -8.82 1.38
N LEU A 1041 -10.86 -10.03 1.03
CA LEU A 1041 -11.84 -10.83 1.79
C LEU A 1041 -11.16 -11.90 2.67
N GLU A 1042 -9.84 -11.88 2.79
CA GLU A 1042 -9.11 -12.81 3.66
C GLU A 1042 -8.97 -12.29 5.10
N TYR A 1043 -8.95 -10.97 5.27
CA TYR A 1043 -8.63 -10.32 6.54
C TYR A 1043 -9.62 -9.19 6.84
N GLU A 1044 -9.78 -8.88 8.14
CA GLU A 1044 -10.71 -7.86 8.64
C GLU A 1044 -10.13 -6.42 8.65
N ASP A 1045 -8.99 -6.18 8.01
CA ASP A 1045 -8.11 -5.02 8.21
C ASP A 1045 -8.16 -3.96 7.09
N PHE A 1046 -9.01 -4.14 6.08
CA PHE A 1046 -9.12 -3.22 4.92
C PHE A 1046 -7.81 -3.11 4.13
N SER A 1047 -6.97 -4.15 4.15
CA SER A 1047 -5.80 -4.23 3.28
C SER A 1047 -6.19 -4.51 1.82
N LEU A 1048 -5.26 -4.23 0.90
CA LEU A 1048 -5.44 -4.41 -0.55
C LEU A 1048 -5.72 -5.88 -0.89
N ALA A 1049 -6.60 -6.11 -1.87
CA ALA A 1049 -6.78 -7.42 -2.49
C ALA A 1049 -5.69 -7.70 -3.54
N TRP A 1050 -5.14 -8.91 -3.56
CA TRP A 1050 -4.08 -9.33 -4.49
C TRP A 1050 -4.51 -10.63 -5.21
N PRO A 1051 -5.18 -10.57 -6.39
CA PRO A 1051 -5.49 -9.39 -7.21
C PRO A 1051 -6.71 -8.58 -6.71
N PRO A 1052 -6.90 -7.34 -7.21
CA PRO A 1052 -8.17 -6.63 -7.09
C PRO A 1052 -9.34 -7.51 -7.55
N ARG A 1053 -10.47 -7.47 -6.83
CA ARG A 1053 -11.66 -8.28 -7.13
C ARG A 1053 -12.61 -7.58 -8.11
N LEU A 1054 -12.07 -6.72 -8.97
CA LEU A 1054 -12.83 -6.03 -10.00
C LEU A 1054 -13.25 -7.05 -11.06
N ALA A 1055 -14.50 -6.94 -11.54
CA ALA A 1055 -14.96 -7.76 -12.65
C ALA A 1055 -14.08 -7.50 -13.89
N ILE A 1056 -13.47 -8.56 -14.43
CA ILE A 1056 -12.78 -8.48 -15.72
C ILE A 1056 -13.87 -8.37 -16.78
N ASP A 1057 -14.02 -7.20 -17.40
CA ASP A 1057 -14.93 -7.02 -18.54
C ASP A 1057 -14.38 -7.86 -19.71
N GLU A 1058 -15.02 -8.99 -19.99
CA GLU A 1058 -14.63 -9.93 -21.05
C GLU A 1058 -14.91 -9.42 -22.48
N ARG A 1059 -15.38 -8.17 -22.63
CA ARG A 1059 -15.68 -7.54 -23.92
C ARG A 1059 -14.45 -7.08 -24.70
#